data_AF-A0A2D5S888-F1
#
_entry.id   AF-A0A2D5S888-F1
#
_cell.length_a   1.000
_cell.length_b   1.000
_cell.length_c   1.000
_cell.angle_alpha   90.00
_cell.angle_beta   90.00
_cell.angle_gamma   90.00
#
_symmetry.space_group_name_H-M   'P 1'
#
loop_
_entity.id
_entity.type
_entity.pdbx_description
1 polymer ?
#
loop_
_entity_poly.entity_id
_entity_poly.type
_entity_poly.pdbx_seq_one_letter_code
_entity_poly.pdbx_strand_id
1 'polypeptide(L)'
;MVAIFGLAERVPVAAGAAESGEDDWTRHGIVFVQATTDQRIQRAADMDLARSTFILLDNHAAPRPGNKLMTLIPAAGDGKLRDITPIKGAYVADPAVSYDGKTIIFSMATKADPWYHLYVVSPDGTGLKQLTSGEADDVSPQFLPDGKIVFISNRSGVRGEYHGHRMTAVHRMNADGSGIELTSMFNCTDEFEPAVTNDGRVVFSRWQVFQCNAKNETLLHSMNPDGTNEGSLYGHIRRPVWKLNRYKGLQVTHPRQMPDGRFLCMTQFGPALFSNQHEEVLLRDVLAERNPSIKGRFCTPEPLSNGKILTSYTDVRVEKLPPDPKNPKKPPAVRNHVDHGVYLLDFDGGQLNAVYDNPGTSEIDAVALAPRTKPPVFPDKIKPDEKTARFACMSIFDTRDSDQHHKIKYCRVIASVSNAYRLQPKNHLGVVTQVLGTVPVASDGSLFFEAPADTNWSLQAYNELGEVVRDHMTWVYGRPGEIKVCAGCHGNRGFAAKESRCTSCHEKPGAKFLAKDHPKAVRLGGPLFTDEPGTLQYRGCVNVNGESANIRGVSTREDSAFVEGVNLVGNDWGPLWFPPAETKHPASTDLLRELKRLEGRDASQRRSAAINLGWLKARSSSEALIKALDDSDEGVRREAVLALIGSASADAVDPLIDRLADRNWAVRSIAHTALLAVTGQSLPFEPEAKSSVRKAQAAAWAQWWKQGSITWCAELRKRLTANPNDRYAIKALAHLGGEADVETLIAVVSKAKGTARSYAIRALGSLRAVGAVDLLARIVESEKKDPHLGAAVEALGQIGGPKAARALVYALDHHAETQIACWRHSPTYRILLAMANVGPQACRSAVPRVLLTTECDVDRLTLYELDTIERLIRHIVRLDGRGPQVVQTVLELLDGKPTVECKNPALAKALKAEDMNIQSPLSGLGHSTHYLMLAATDARTAPQIAELLKHRDLYVRWYAARTLGLLGNRDVVPQIIAALQAGPREATVPISGHMDKHRYGAPFPRYRWALAEALSYLPTSEGTKALMAEAADHRNISDTRYAALKGLSRIGTPQVVPVLQKAARDDFNSICRDLARQSVEQLETGTR
;
A
#
# COMPACT_ATOMS: atom_id res chain seq x y z
N MET A 1 41.51 -26.26 9.43
CA MET A 1 40.30 -26.20 10.28
C MET A 1 39.11 -26.07 9.32
N VAL A 2 38.51 -27.09 8.72
CA VAL A 2 38.12 -28.46 9.11
C VAL A 2 37.32 -28.50 10.41
N ALA A 3 36.07 -28.97 10.29
CA ALA A 3 35.03 -29.30 11.28
C ALA A 3 33.84 -28.32 11.42
N ILE A 4 32.62 -28.89 11.43
CA ILE A 4 31.27 -28.28 11.56
C ILE A 4 30.59 -27.87 10.23
N PHE A 5 30.54 -28.78 9.25
CA PHE A 5 29.38 -28.91 8.36
C PHE A 5 28.82 -30.31 8.54
N GLY A 6 27.78 -30.43 9.37
CA GLY A 6 27.04 -31.66 9.55
C GLY A 6 26.12 -31.89 8.36
N LEU A 7 26.44 -32.92 7.58
CA LEU A 7 25.51 -33.62 6.72
C LEU A 7 24.19 -33.84 7.47
N ALA A 8 23.06 -33.49 6.85
CA ALA A 8 21.80 -34.17 7.15
C ALA A 8 21.95 -35.61 6.63
N GLU A 9 22.72 -36.42 7.37
CA GLU A 9 22.50 -37.86 7.35
C GLU A 9 21.00 -38.05 7.56
N ARG A 10 20.39 -38.90 6.74
CA ARG A 10 19.14 -39.54 7.12
C ARG A 10 19.38 -40.03 8.54
N VAL A 11 18.76 -39.39 9.53
CA VAL A 11 18.62 -40.03 10.83
C VAL A 11 17.99 -41.38 10.49
N PRO A 12 18.70 -42.50 10.69
CA PRO A 12 18.05 -43.78 10.56
C PRO A 12 16.90 -43.68 11.55
N VAL A 13 15.67 -43.80 11.06
CA VAL A 13 14.55 -44.19 11.91
C VAL A 13 15.10 -45.36 12.70
N ALA A 14 15.25 -45.20 14.01
CA ALA A 14 15.62 -46.29 14.88
C ALA A 14 14.51 -47.32 14.71
N ALA A 15 14.70 -48.24 13.77
CA ALA A 15 13.97 -49.48 13.64
C ALA A 15 14.39 -50.32 14.85
N GLY A 16 13.75 -50.05 15.98
CA GLY A 16 14.18 -50.59 17.27
C GLY A 16 13.45 -49.97 18.45
N ALA A 17 12.12 -49.94 18.38
CA ALA A 17 11.17 -50.00 19.50
C ALA A 17 9.76 -49.58 19.01
N ALA A 18 9.25 -50.29 18.00
CA ALA A 18 7.84 -50.19 17.60
C ALA A 18 7.14 -51.54 17.80
N GLU A 19 7.43 -52.18 18.92
CA GLU A 19 6.58 -53.23 19.49
C GLU A 19 6.55 -53.00 21.01
N SER A 20 5.34 -52.85 21.55
CA SER A 20 4.95 -52.50 22.93
C SER A 20 4.92 -51.01 23.30
N GLY A 21 3.71 -50.43 23.26
CA GLY A 21 3.40 -49.11 23.83
C GLY A 21 2.35 -48.35 23.00
N GLU A 22 1.09 -48.79 23.06
CA GLU A 22 -0.05 -48.00 22.55
C GLU A 22 0.01 -46.58 23.13
N ASP A 23 -0.04 -45.55 22.26
CA ASP A 23 -0.18 -44.15 22.66
C ASP A 23 -1.43 -43.98 23.57
N ASP A 24 -1.20 -43.78 24.86
CA ASP A 24 -2.21 -43.81 25.93
C ASP A 24 -3.14 -42.57 25.98
N TRP A 25 -3.22 -41.77 24.91
CA TRP A 25 -4.10 -40.58 24.88
C TRP A 25 -5.58 -40.97 25.04
N THR A 26 -5.95 -42.17 24.61
CA THR A 26 -7.30 -42.72 24.79
C THR A 26 -7.64 -42.95 26.25
N ARG A 27 -6.66 -43.26 27.12
CA ARG A 27 -6.85 -43.36 28.59
C ARG A 27 -6.67 -42.03 29.32
N HIS A 28 -6.03 -41.04 28.71
CA HIS A 28 -5.93 -39.70 29.28
C HIS A 28 -7.17 -38.86 28.99
N GLY A 29 -7.30 -38.27 27.80
CA GLY A 29 -8.42 -37.40 27.51
C GLY A 29 -8.19 -36.45 26.34
N ILE A 30 -9.21 -35.66 26.06
CA ILE A 30 -9.16 -34.54 25.11
C ILE A 30 -9.71 -33.28 25.78
N VAL A 31 -9.22 -32.12 25.34
CA VAL A 31 -9.84 -30.82 25.59
C VAL A 31 -10.39 -30.30 24.26
N PHE A 32 -11.58 -29.71 24.25
CA PHE A 32 -12.19 -29.14 23.05
C PHE A 32 -13.11 -27.98 23.40
N VAL A 33 -13.37 -27.13 22.42
CA VAL A 33 -14.31 -26.01 22.52
C VAL A 33 -15.70 -26.48 22.10
N GLN A 34 -16.71 -26.23 22.93
CA GLN A 34 -18.11 -26.47 22.60
C GLN A 34 -18.80 -25.15 22.24
N ALA A 35 -19.28 -25.04 21.01
CA ALA A 35 -19.97 -23.88 20.46
C ALA A 35 -21.46 -24.17 20.22
N THR A 36 -22.32 -23.18 20.46
CA THR A 36 -23.72 -23.24 20.01
C THR A 36 -23.77 -23.02 18.50
N THR A 37 -24.54 -23.84 17.79
CA THR A 37 -24.73 -23.75 16.35
C THR A 37 -25.41 -22.42 15.95
N ASP A 38 -24.63 -21.43 15.48
CA ASP A 38 -25.18 -20.15 14.98
C ASP A 38 -25.73 -20.35 13.57
N GLN A 39 -27.02 -20.05 13.39
CA GLN A 39 -27.75 -20.17 12.12
C GLN A 39 -27.15 -19.34 10.96
N ARG A 40 -26.21 -18.43 11.25
CA ARG A 40 -25.52 -17.59 10.26
C ARG A 40 -24.32 -18.26 9.59
N ILE A 41 -23.82 -19.38 10.13
CA ILE A 41 -22.71 -20.15 9.54
C ILE A 41 -23.29 -21.08 8.46
N GLN A 42 -23.28 -20.63 7.21
CA GLN A 42 -23.98 -21.29 6.11
C GLN A 42 -23.11 -22.28 5.32
N ARG A 43 -21.78 -22.35 5.53
CA ARG A 43 -20.85 -23.32 4.92
C ARG A 43 -19.82 -23.74 5.97
N ALA A 44 -19.31 -24.98 5.99
CA ALA A 44 -18.29 -25.30 7.00
C ALA A 44 -16.92 -24.63 6.75
N ALA A 45 -16.64 -24.15 5.52
CA ALA A 45 -15.54 -23.20 5.32
C ALA A 45 -15.77 -21.92 6.13
N ASP A 46 -17.03 -21.50 6.33
CA ASP A 46 -17.36 -20.34 7.17
C ASP A 46 -17.11 -20.62 8.67
N MET A 47 -16.99 -21.87 9.14
CA MET A 47 -16.56 -22.17 10.53
C MET A 47 -15.06 -22.05 10.71
N ASP A 48 -14.25 -22.62 9.81
CA ASP A 48 -12.81 -22.43 9.85
C ASP A 48 -12.45 -20.95 9.66
N LEU A 49 -13.17 -20.25 8.77
CA LEU A 49 -13.11 -18.80 8.68
C LEU A 49 -13.56 -18.13 9.99
N ALA A 50 -14.70 -18.50 10.58
CA ALA A 50 -15.20 -17.86 11.81
C ALA A 50 -14.32 -18.07 13.05
N ARG A 51 -13.57 -19.19 13.13
CA ARG A 51 -12.56 -19.41 14.18
C ARG A 51 -11.22 -18.74 13.86
N SER A 52 -10.90 -18.57 12.57
CA SER A 52 -9.59 -18.05 12.17
C SER A 52 -9.32 -16.72 12.86
N THR A 53 -8.10 -16.57 13.37
CA THR A 53 -7.62 -15.37 14.07
C THR A 53 -7.94 -14.09 13.28
N PHE A 54 -7.95 -14.16 11.95
CA PHE A 54 -8.33 -13.09 11.05
C PHE A 54 -9.77 -12.54 11.30
N ILE A 55 -10.76 -13.41 11.48
CA ILE A 55 -12.17 -12.98 11.67
C ILE A 55 -12.45 -12.55 13.10
N LEU A 56 -11.79 -13.18 14.07
CA LEU A 56 -11.90 -12.82 15.50
C LEU A 56 -11.55 -11.34 15.73
N LEU A 57 -10.57 -10.82 14.98
CA LEU A 57 -9.92 -9.54 15.27
C LEU A 57 -10.34 -8.39 14.33
N ASP A 58 -10.71 -8.67 13.07
CA ASP A 58 -11.03 -7.61 12.09
C ASP A 58 -12.46 -7.06 12.26
N ASN A 59 -13.43 -7.86 12.74
CA ASN A 59 -14.84 -7.49 12.62
C ASN A 59 -15.57 -7.09 13.91
N HIS A 60 -15.09 -7.39 15.13
CA HIS A 60 -15.74 -7.18 16.45
C HIS A 60 -17.27 -7.48 16.59
N ALA A 61 -17.97 -7.86 15.51
CA ALA A 61 -19.42 -7.78 15.36
C ALA A 61 -20.08 -9.09 14.84
N ALA A 62 -19.33 -10.18 14.60
CA ALA A 62 -19.87 -11.54 14.37
C ALA A 62 -18.77 -12.63 14.42
N PRO A 63 -19.16 -13.92 14.38
CA PRO A 63 -19.50 -14.81 15.50
C PRO A 63 -18.28 -15.08 16.42
N ARG A 64 -18.54 -15.37 17.69
CA ARG A 64 -17.50 -15.65 18.69
C ARG A 64 -17.49 -17.16 18.94
N PRO A 65 -16.38 -17.87 18.70
CA PRO A 65 -16.31 -19.31 18.91
C PRO A 65 -16.48 -19.63 20.40
N GLY A 66 -17.08 -20.79 20.66
CA GLY A 66 -17.10 -21.43 21.97
C GLY A 66 -17.84 -20.69 23.07
N ASN A 67 -18.83 -21.34 23.67
CA ASN A 67 -19.38 -20.85 24.95
C ASN A 67 -18.75 -21.56 26.14
N LYS A 68 -18.07 -22.69 25.91
CA LYS A 68 -17.49 -23.55 26.95
C LYS A 68 -16.24 -24.26 26.44
N LEU A 69 -15.28 -24.43 27.34
CA LEU A 69 -14.13 -25.30 27.18
C LEU A 69 -14.39 -26.58 27.96
N MET A 70 -14.33 -27.71 27.25
CA MET A 70 -14.74 -29.01 27.77
C MET A 70 -13.54 -29.96 27.84
N THR A 71 -13.50 -30.80 28.86
CA THR A 71 -12.61 -31.96 28.92
C THR A 71 -13.42 -33.25 28.89
N LEU A 72 -12.92 -34.27 28.19
CA LEU A 72 -13.45 -35.62 28.18
C LEU A 72 -12.33 -36.57 28.61
N ILE A 73 -12.48 -37.17 29.80
CA ILE A 73 -11.44 -37.98 30.44
C ILE A 73 -12.08 -39.29 30.99
N PRO A 74 -11.64 -40.48 30.56
CA PRO A 74 -10.81 -40.76 29.37
C PRO A 74 -11.45 -40.32 28.05
N ALA A 75 -10.67 -40.25 26.96
CA ALA A 75 -11.19 -39.83 25.64
C ALA A 75 -12.04 -40.93 24.97
N ALA A 76 -11.81 -42.20 25.31
CA ALA A 76 -12.58 -43.35 24.83
C ALA A 76 -13.31 -44.04 25.98
N GLY A 77 -14.44 -44.71 25.69
CA GLY A 77 -15.19 -45.48 26.69
C GLY A 77 -16.14 -44.63 27.53
N ASP A 78 -16.10 -44.79 28.86
CA ASP A 78 -16.99 -44.14 29.84
C ASP A 78 -16.49 -42.75 30.29
N GLY A 79 -15.83 -42.03 29.38
CA GLY A 79 -15.27 -40.70 29.59
C GLY A 79 -16.23 -39.73 30.27
N LYS A 80 -15.75 -39.01 31.29
CA LYS A 80 -16.53 -37.99 31.99
C LYS A 80 -16.30 -36.63 31.35
N LEU A 81 -17.39 -36.04 30.87
CA LEU A 81 -17.41 -34.69 30.33
C LEU A 81 -17.43 -33.64 31.46
N ARG A 82 -16.58 -32.62 31.38
CA ARG A 82 -16.53 -31.51 32.34
C ARG A 82 -16.34 -30.17 31.64
N ASP A 83 -17.15 -29.18 32.03
CA ASP A 83 -16.93 -27.77 31.67
C ASP A 83 -15.88 -27.17 32.62
N ILE A 84 -14.74 -26.75 32.07
CA ILE A 84 -13.60 -26.22 32.83
C ILE A 84 -13.54 -24.68 32.78
N THR A 85 -14.56 -24.03 32.22
CA THR A 85 -14.69 -22.56 32.11
C THR A 85 -16.11 -22.11 32.49
N PRO A 86 -16.54 -22.24 33.76
CA PRO A 86 -17.93 -21.98 34.17
C PRO A 86 -18.33 -20.48 34.18
N ILE A 87 -17.57 -19.61 33.51
CA ILE A 87 -17.83 -18.18 33.43
C ILE A 87 -19.01 -17.93 32.47
N LYS A 88 -20.14 -17.52 33.03
CA LYS A 88 -21.36 -17.26 32.26
C LYS A 88 -21.14 -16.15 31.22
N GLY A 89 -21.39 -16.47 29.95
CA GLY A 89 -21.30 -15.52 28.85
C GLY A 89 -19.87 -15.17 28.43
N ALA A 90 -18.89 -16.02 28.79
CA ALA A 90 -17.56 -16.01 28.21
C ALA A 90 -17.58 -16.61 26.80
N TYR A 91 -16.62 -16.17 26.00
CA TYR A 91 -16.28 -16.71 24.69
C TYR A 91 -14.90 -17.31 24.79
N VAL A 92 -14.72 -18.56 24.39
CA VAL A 92 -13.47 -19.31 24.57
C VAL A 92 -12.99 -19.91 23.26
N ALA A 93 -11.67 -19.86 23.05
CA ALA A 93 -11.03 -20.31 21.82
C ALA A 93 -9.60 -20.83 22.06
N ASP A 94 -9.07 -21.53 21.06
CA ASP A 94 -7.66 -21.88 20.92
C ASP A 94 -7.02 -22.56 22.16
N PRO A 95 -7.56 -23.69 22.65
CA PRO A 95 -6.89 -24.44 23.72
C PRO A 95 -5.57 -25.03 23.24
N ALA A 96 -4.58 -25.05 24.13
CA ALA A 96 -3.33 -25.78 23.97
C ALA A 96 -2.91 -26.42 25.30
N VAL A 97 -2.19 -27.54 25.21
CA VAL A 97 -1.82 -28.36 26.37
C VAL A 97 -0.31 -28.32 26.60
N SER A 98 0.08 -28.14 27.87
CA SER A 98 1.49 -28.20 28.29
C SER A 98 2.12 -29.57 28.02
N TYR A 99 3.43 -29.63 27.85
CA TYR A 99 4.12 -30.88 27.51
C TYR A 99 3.92 -32.01 28.55
N ASP A 100 3.67 -31.66 29.81
CA ASP A 100 3.38 -32.61 30.89
C ASP A 100 1.89 -33.02 30.98
N GLY A 101 1.01 -32.44 30.14
CA GLY A 101 -0.42 -32.73 30.13
C GLY A 101 -1.21 -32.12 31.28
N LYS A 102 -0.60 -31.27 32.13
CA LYS A 102 -1.21 -30.80 33.39
C LYS A 102 -1.81 -29.40 33.36
N THR A 103 -1.50 -28.62 32.33
CA THR A 103 -1.96 -27.24 32.20
C THR A 103 -2.56 -27.03 30.82
N ILE A 104 -3.73 -26.40 30.79
CA ILE A 104 -4.40 -25.97 29.57
C ILE A 104 -4.30 -24.45 29.50
N ILE A 105 -3.79 -23.92 28.39
CA ILE A 105 -3.82 -22.50 28.08
C ILE A 105 -4.86 -22.25 26.98
N PHE A 106 -5.61 -21.16 27.07
CA PHE A 106 -6.67 -20.84 26.10
C PHE A 106 -6.92 -19.34 26.06
N SER A 107 -7.68 -18.91 25.05
CA SER A 107 -8.07 -17.51 24.85
C SER A 107 -9.50 -17.31 25.35
N MET A 108 -9.77 -16.25 26.10
CA MET A 108 -11.11 -15.95 26.60
C MET A 108 -11.44 -14.45 26.55
N ALA A 109 -12.64 -14.13 26.08
CA ALA A 109 -13.25 -12.81 26.18
C ALA A 109 -14.58 -12.90 26.94
N THR A 110 -15.07 -11.78 27.47
CA THR A 110 -16.35 -11.72 28.19
C THR A 110 -17.26 -10.63 27.63
N LYS A 111 -18.47 -10.48 28.19
CA LYS A 111 -19.31 -9.32 27.87
C LYS A 111 -18.81 -8.02 28.50
N ALA A 112 -18.15 -8.11 29.66
CA ALA A 112 -17.62 -6.95 30.38
C ALA A 112 -16.30 -6.46 29.79
N ASP A 113 -15.46 -7.39 29.33
CA ASP A 113 -14.22 -7.13 28.62
C ASP A 113 -14.28 -7.83 27.25
N PRO A 114 -14.48 -7.08 26.15
CA PRO A 114 -14.65 -7.65 24.81
C PRO A 114 -13.34 -8.08 24.15
N TRP A 115 -12.18 -7.82 24.78
CA TRP A 115 -10.87 -8.22 24.28
C TRP A 115 -10.56 -9.66 24.70
N TYR A 116 -9.93 -10.44 23.82
CA TYR A 116 -9.44 -11.77 24.17
C TYR A 116 -8.17 -11.68 25.00
N HIS A 117 -8.15 -12.37 26.14
CA HIS A 117 -6.95 -12.53 26.97
C HIS A 117 -6.61 -14.00 27.14
N LEU A 118 -5.34 -14.27 27.47
CA LEU A 118 -4.87 -15.62 27.71
C LEU A 118 -5.12 -16.04 29.16
N TYR A 119 -5.61 -17.26 29.35
CA TYR A 119 -5.87 -17.88 30.65
C TYR A 119 -5.24 -19.26 30.70
N VAL A 120 -4.84 -19.67 31.91
CA VAL A 120 -4.44 -21.05 32.21
C VAL A 120 -5.37 -21.67 33.21
N VAL A 121 -5.60 -22.97 33.09
CA VAL A 121 -6.42 -23.77 33.99
C VAL A 121 -5.91 -25.21 34.04
N SER A 122 -6.18 -25.90 35.14
CA SER A 122 -5.93 -27.33 35.25
C SER A 122 -7.02 -28.13 34.50
N PRO A 123 -6.72 -29.37 34.02
CA PRO A 123 -7.69 -30.29 33.43
C PRO A 123 -8.99 -30.51 34.20
N ASP A 124 -8.92 -30.37 35.52
CA ASP A 124 -10.06 -30.55 36.42
C ASP A 124 -10.91 -29.28 36.59
N GLY A 125 -10.52 -28.15 35.98
CA GLY A 125 -11.18 -26.85 36.07
C GLY A 125 -10.69 -25.97 37.21
N THR A 126 -9.73 -26.42 38.02
CA THR A 126 -9.17 -25.64 39.13
C THR A 126 -8.00 -24.76 38.69
N GLY A 127 -7.68 -23.74 39.49
CA GLY A 127 -6.50 -22.89 39.26
C GLY A 127 -6.62 -21.96 38.06
N LEU A 128 -7.84 -21.57 37.66
CA LEU A 128 -8.07 -20.61 36.58
C LEU A 128 -7.35 -19.28 36.87
N LYS A 129 -6.42 -18.89 36.01
CA LYS A 129 -5.61 -17.67 36.14
C LYS A 129 -5.53 -16.93 34.82
N GLN A 130 -5.80 -15.62 34.85
CA GLN A 130 -5.57 -14.71 33.73
C GLN A 130 -4.07 -14.37 33.61
N LEU A 131 -3.51 -14.44 32.41
CA LEU A 131 -2.12 -14.11 32.13
C LEU A 131 -1.94 -12.76 31.45
N THR A 132 -2.87 -12.34 30.59
CA THR A 132 -2.78 -11.06 29.86
C THR A 132 -3.97 -10.14 30.15
N SER A 133 -3.80 -8.83 29.91
CA SER A 133 -4.82 -7.81 30.12
C SER A 133 -4.56 -6.58 29.25
N GLY A 134 -5.59 -5.74 29.04
CA GLY A 134 -5.48 -4.46 28.32
C GLY A 134 -6.46 -4.34 27.16
N GLU A 135 -6.32 -3.27 26.37
CA GLU A 135 -7.17 -3.03 25.19
C GLU A 135 -6.60 -3.65 23.92
N ALA A 136 -6.38 -4.95 23.93
CA ALA A 136 -5.83 -5.69 22.82
C ALA A 136 -6.19 -7.17 22.94
N ASP A 137 -6.24 -7.86 21.80
CA ASP A 137 -6.53 -9.28 21.75
C ASP A 137 -5.24 -10.08 21.74
N ASP A 138 -5.18 -11.07 22.63
CA ASP A 138 -4.15 -12.09 22.74
C ASP A 138 -4.81 -13.46 22.55
N VAL A 139 -4.42 -14.18 21.48
CA VAL A 139 -5.08 -15.42 21.03
C VAL A 139 -4.08 -16.47 20.54
N SER A 140 -4.56 -17.67 20.25
CA SER A 140 -3.78 -18.79 19.70
C SER A 140 -2.48 -19.10 20.46
N PRO A 141 -2.54 -19.31 21.80
CA PRO A 141 -1.36 -19.58 22.62
C PRO A 141 -0.77 -20.98 22.38
N GLN A 142 0.54 -21.10 22.54
CA GLN A 142 1.29 -22.38 22.51
C GLN A 142 2.41 -22.37 23.54
N PHE A 143 2.70 -23.53 24.12
CA PHE A 143 3.84 -23.70 25.03
C PHE A 143 5.15 -23.92 24.27
N LEU A 144 6.15 -23.08 24.54
CA LEU A 144 7.51 -23.26 24.07
C LEU A 144 8.27 -24.27 24.95
N PRO A 145 9.29 -24.97 24.40
CA PRO A 145 10.07 -25.93 25.16
C PRO A 145 10.97 -25.29 26.23
N ASP A 146 11.20 -23.98 26.22
CA ASP A 146 11.89 -23.30 27.32
C ASP A 146 10.97 -22.97 28.52
N GLY A 147 9.66 -23.24 28.40
CA GLY A 147 8.64 -22.90 29.39
C GLY A 147 7.97 -21.55 29.17
N LYS A 148 8.39 -20.77 28.16
CA LYS A 148 7.68 -19.56 27.74
C LYS A 148 6.40 -19.92 26.96
N ILE A 149 5.60 -18.90 26.68
CA ILE A 149 4.38 -19.01 25.87
C ILE A 149 4.56 -18.15 24.62
N VAL A 150 4.25 -18.71 23.45
CA VAL A 150 4.15 -17.98 22.17
C VAL A 150 2.69 -17.85 21.77
N PHE A 151 2.29 -16.71 21.23
CA PHE A 151 0.88 -16.41 20.95
C PHE A 151 0.75 -15.32 19.89
N ILE A 152 -0.47 -15.10 19.39
CA ILE A 152 -0.79 -13.99 18.49
C ILE A 152 -1.34 -12.82 19.29
N SER A 153 -0.86 -11.61 18.99
CA SER A 153 -1.39 -10.41 19.61
C SER A 153 -1.46 -9.22 18.65
N ASN A 154 -2.47 -8.37 18.85
CA ASN A 154 -2.60 -7.07 18.17
C ASN A 154 -2.13 -5.88 19.04
N ARG A 155 -1.47 -6.16 20.18
CA ARG A 155 -0.91 -5.17 21.13
C ARG A 155 0.12 -4.22 20.53
N SER A 156 0.74 -4.57 19.40
CA SER A 156 1.68 -3.67 18.70
C SER A 156 1.01 -2.38 18.22
N GLY A 157 -0.33 -2.41 18.03
CA GLY A 157 -1.10 -1.28 17.53
C GLY A 157 -0.81 -0.92 16.06
N VAL A 158 0.03 -1.69 15.38
CA VAL A 158 0.36 -1.48 13.97
C VAL A 158 -0.84 -1.85 13.10
N ARG A 159 -1.07 -1.10 12.02
CA ARG A 159 -2.14 -1.38 11.07
C ARG A 159 -1.61 -1.96 9.76
N GLY A 160 -2.42 -2.82 9.17
CA GLY A 160 -2.05 -3.62 8.02
C GLY A 160 -2.14 -2.91 6.69
N GLU A 161 -1.50 -3.54 5.70
CA GLU A 161 -1.65 -3.21 4.28
C GLU A 161 -3.11 -3.19 3.80
N TYR A 162 -3.95 -4.05 4.38
CA TYR A 162 -5.31 -4.33 3.93
C TYR A 162 -6.34 -3.78 4.93
N HIS A 163 -7.18 -2.82 4.51
CA HIS A 163 -8.26 -2.19 5.30
C HIS A 163 -7.89 -1.55 6.65
N GLY A 164 -6.60 -1.57 7.03
CA GLY A 164 -6.06 -0.85 8.16
C GLY A 164 -6.62 -1.28 9.51
N HIS A 165 -6.97 -2.55 9.74
CA HIS A 165 -7.25 -3.10 11.08
C HIS A 165 -5.96 -3.24 11.90
N ARG A 166 -6.07 -3.46 13.22
CA ARG A 166 -4.90 -3.72 14.07
C ARG A 166 -4.34 -5.09 13.69
N MET A 167 -3.09 -5.10 13.25
CA MET A 167 -2.40 -6.31 12.82
C MET A 167 -2.09 -7.22 13.96
N THR A 168 -2.17 -8.51 13.68
CA THR A 168 -1.60 -9.54 14.50
C THR A 168 -0.15 -9.81 14.18
N ALA A 169 0.64 -10.01 15.22
CA ALA A 169 1.99 -10.53 15.12
C ALA A 169 2.24 -11.58 16.21
N VAL A 170 3.22 -12.44 15.99
CA VAL A 170 3.65 -13.42 16.99
C VAL A 170 4.37 -12.69 18.13
N HIS A 171 3.93 -12.96 19.34
CA HIS A 171 4.51 -12.50 20.60
C HIS A 171 4.95 -13.68 21.45
N ARG A 172 5.84 -13.44 22.41
CA ARG A 172 6.18 -14.39 23.47
C ARG A 172 6.11 -13.74 24.84
N MET A 173 5.93 -14.54 25.87
CA MET A 173 5.94 -14.10 27.27
C MET A 173 6.43 -15.21 28.21
N ASN A 174 6.76 -14.84 29.44
CA ASN A 174 7.03 -15.79 30.50
C ASN A 174 5.74 -16.54 30.90
N ALA A 175 5.88 -17.73 31.48
CA ALA A 175 4.76 -18.57 31.92
C ALA A 175 3.78 -17.87 32.89
N ASP A 176 4.26 -16.86 33.62
CA ASP A 176 3.48 -16.11 34.59
C ASP A 176 2.66 -14.95 33.99
N GLY A 177 2.83 -14.65 32.69
CA GLY A 177 2.22 -13.53 31.98
C GLY A 177 3.11 -12.29 31.86
N SER A 178 4.28 -12.28 32.51
CA SER A 178 5.23 -11.15 32.44
C SER A 178 6.10 -11.19 31.19
N GLY A 179 6.77 -10.08 30.89
CA GLY A 179 7.79 -10.02 29.83
C GLY A 179 7.23 -10.24 28.43
N ILE A 180 6.06 -9.67 28.12
CA ILE A 180 5.48 -9.79 26.78
C ILE A 180 6.34 -9.04 25.75
N GLU A 181 6.88 -9.77 24.78
CA GLU A 181 7.78 -9.29 23.73
C GLU A 181 7.21 -9.58 22.35
N LEU A 182 7.37 -8.64 21.42
CA LEU A 182 7.10 -8.84 20.00
C LEU A 182 8.22 -9.68 19.37
N THR A 183 7.87 -10.83 18.78
CA THR A 183 8.86 -11.80 18.25
C THR A 183 9.01 -11.75 16.74
N SER A 184 7.96 -11.40 16.01
CA SER A 184 7.96 -11.32 14.56
C SER A 184 7.42 -9.98 14.05
N MET A 185 7.63 -9.75 12.75
CA MET A 185 7.11 -8.64 11.94
C MET A 185 6.76 -7.35 12.68
N PHE A 186 7.65 -6.38 12.54
CA PHE A 186 7.52 -5.07 13.16
C PHE A 186 6.61 -4.11 12.38
N ASN A 187 6.03 -4.56 11.24
CA ASN A 187 4.90 -3.92 10.55
C ASN A 187 4.23 -4.74 9.42
N CYS A 188 3.07 -4.24 8.98
CA CYS A 188 2.39 -4.37 7.67
C CYS A 188 1.60 -5.62 7.23
N THR A 189 1.71 -6.79 7.88
CA THR A 189 0.84 -7.95 7.54
C THR A 189 0.39 -8.73 8.76
N ASP A 190 -0.74 -9.44 8.65
CA ASP A 190 -1.26 -10.29 9.71
C ASP A 190 -0.56 -11.66 9.76
N GLU A 191 -0.31 -12.12 10.98
CA GLU A 191 0.18 -13.46 11.28
C GLU A 191 -0.83 -14.21 12.15
N PHE A 192 -0.93 -15.52 11.95
CA PHE A 192 -2.01 -16.33 12.51
C PHE A 192 -1.48 -17.68 13.00
N GLU A 193 -2.12 -18.16 14.07
CA GLU A 193 -2.11 -19.56 14.52
C GLU A 193 -0.70 -20.19 14.58
N PRO A 194 0.19 -19.69 15.47
CA PRO A 194 1.51 -20.28 15.64
C PRO A 194 1.37 -21.71 16.18
N ALA A 195 2.31 -22.56 15.80
CA ALA A 195 2.51 -23.88 16.36
C ALA A 195 4.00 -24.14 16.58
N VAL A 196 4.34 -25.00 17.53
CA VAL A 196 5.72 -25.40 17.80
C VAL A 196 6.03 -26.68 17.05
N THR A 197 7.10 -26.68 16.26
CA THR A 197 7.55 -27.85 15.49
C THR A 197 8.31 -28.84 16.36
N ASN A 198 8.45 -30.08 15.88
CA ASN A 198 9.15 -31.16 16.56
C ASN A 198 10.63 -30.85 16.83
N ASP A 199 11.22 -29.92 16.06
CA ASP A 199 12.59 -29.43 16.26
C ASP A 199 12.69 -28.21 17.19
N GLY A 200 11.57 -27.63 17.63
CA GLY A 200 11.51 -26.51 18.58
C GLY A 200 11.37 -25.12 17.95
N ARG A 201 11.22 -25.01 16.63
CA ARG A 201 10.90 -23.76 15.93
C ARG A 201 9.42 -23.40 16.07
N VAL A 202 9.08 -22.16 15.70
CA VAL A 202 7.69 -21.70 15.59
C VAL A 202 7.32 -21.66 14.11
N VAL A 203 6.23 -22.33 13.73
CA VAL A 203 5.59 -22.26 12.41
C VAL A 203 4.28 -21.48 12.51
N PHE A 204 3.95 -20.66 11.53
CA PHE A 204 2.74 -19.83 11.55
C PHE A 204 2.28 -19.50 10.13
N SER A 205 1.02 -19.09 9.99
CA SER A 205 0.49 -18.61 8.72
C SER A 205 0.61 -17.09 8.65
N ARG A 206 0.97 -16.54 7.50
CA ARG A 206 1.09 -15.09 7.29
C ARG A 206 0.31 -14.66 6.08
N TRP A 207 -0.47 -13.59 6.20
CA TRP A 207 -1.13 -12.99 5.04
C TRP A 207 -0.15 -12.15 4.22
N GLN A 208 -0.16 -12.28 2.89
CA GLN A 208 0.59 -11.41 2.01
C GLN A 208 -0.28 -10.92 0.84
N VAL A 209 -0.41 -9.60 0.67
CA VAL A 209 -1.53 -9.02 -0.11
C VAL A 209 -1.11 -8.22 -1.34
N PHE A 210 -0.13 -7.30 -1.25
CA PHE A 210 0.08 -6.33 -2.34
C PHE A 210 1.32 -6.56 -3.20
N GLN A 211 2.36 -7.20 -2.69
CA GLN A 211 3.58 -7.41 -3.49
C GLN A 211 3.50 -8.67 -4.37
N CYS A 212 2.77 -9.72 -3.99
CA CYS A 212 2.81 -11.05 -4.65
C CYS A 212 1.77 -11.30 -5.79
N ASN A 213 1.16 -10.27 -6.38
CA ASN A 213 0.22 -10.40 -7.53
C ASN A 213 -1.09 -11.17 -7.25
N ALA A 214 -1.40 -11.44 -5.99
CA ALA A 214 -2.55 -12.21 -5.58
C ALA A 214 -3.27 -11.50 -4.45
N LYS A 215 -4.54 -11.14 -4.71
CA LYS A 215 -5.34 -10.36 -3.77
C LYS A 215 -5.60 -11.08 -2.43
N ASN A 216 -5.26 -12.37 -2.25
CA ASN A 216 -5.52 -13.16 -1.04
C ASN A 216 -4.63 -14.44 -0.94
N GLU A 217 -3.37 -14.34 -0.51
CA GLU A 217 -2.52 -15.53 -0.24
C GLU A 217 -2.05 -15.56 1.23
N THR A 218 -2.27 -16.68 1.92
CA THR A 218 -1.61 -16.95 3.20
C THR A 218 -0.44 -17.91 2.98
N LEU A 219 0.75 -17.51 3.41
CA LEU A 219 1.99 -18.28 3.31
C LEU A 219 2.27 -19.00 4.62
N LEU A 220 2.94 -20.15 4.53
CA LEU A 220 3.46 -20.85 5.69
C LEU A 220 4.88 -20.34 5.99
N HIS A 221 5.12 -19.86 7.20
CA HIS A 221 6.40 -19.31 7.64
C HIS A 221 6.93 -20.07 8.85
N SER A 222 8.24 -20.03 9.06
CA SER A 222 8.87 -20.52 10.28
C SER A 222 9.94 -19.58 10.79
N MET A 223 10.21 -19.61 12.09
CA MET A 223 11.27 -18.85 12.75
C MET A 223 11.73 -19.57 14.03
N ASN A 224 12.86 -19.14 14.60
CA ASN A 224 13.23 -19.53 15.96
C ASN A 224 12.32 -18.83 16.98
N PRO A 225 12.17 -19.32 18.22
CA PRO A 225 11.33 -18.70 19.25
C PRO A 225 11.68 -17.26 19.63
N ASP A 226 12.90 -16.80 19.33
CA ASP A 226 13.33 -15.41 19.51
C ASP A 226 13.00 -14.50 18.31
N GLY A 227 12.50 -15.07 17.21
CA GLY A 227 12.23 -14.33 15.97
C GLY A 227 13.37 -14.33 14.98
N THR A 228 14.54 -14.90 15.31
CA THR A 228 15.64 -15.06 14.36
C THR A 228 15.34 -16.16 13.34
N ASN A 229 16.07 -16.16 12.23
CA ASN A 229 15.99 -17.18 11.17
C ASN A 229 14.59 -17.32 10.55
N GLU A 230 13.83 -16.23 10.51
CA GLU A 230 12.50 -16.25 9.91
C GLU A 230 12.55 -16.49 8.38
N GLY A 231 11.55 -17.21 7.86
CA GLY A 231 11.16 -17.12 6.45
C GLY A 231 10.13 -18.14 6.01
N SER A 232 9.72 -18.01 4.76
CA SER A 232 8.67 -18.83 4.14
C SER A 232 9.12 -20.28 3.95
N LEU A 233 8.29 -21.21 4.42
CA LEU A 233 8.35 -22.63 4.11
C LEU A 233 7.56 -22.97 2.85
N TYR A 234 6.36 -22.39 2.68
CA TYR A 234 5.46 -22.74 1.58
C TYR A 234 4.64 -21.52 1.10
N GLY A 235 4.23 -21.55 -0.18
CA GLY A 235 3.25 -20.63 -0.77
C GLY A 235 3.80 -19.52 -1.68
N HIS A 236 5.12 -19.25 -1.66
CA HIS A 236 5.74 -18.18 -2.47
C HIS A 236 5.82 -18.47 -4.00
N ILE A 237 5.40 -19.66 -4.44
CA ILE A 237 5.45 -20.11 -5.84
C ILE A 237 4.10 -20.73 -6.19
N ARG A 238 3.54 -20.37 -7.35
CA ARG A 238 2.35 -21.04 -7.90
C ARG A 238 2.63 -22.53 -8.14
N ARG A 239 1.77 -23.38 -7.57
CA ARG A 239 1.84 -24.84 -7.65
C ARG A 239 0.54 -25.44 -8.21
N PRO A 240 0.44 -26.75 -8.50
CA PRO A 240 -0.73 -27.35 -9.13
C PRO A 240 -2.07 -27.07 -8.41
N VAL A 241 -2.09 -27.10 -7.07
CA VAL A 241 -3.29 -26.84 -6.25
C VAL A 241 -3.92 -25.46 -6.54
N TRP A 242 -3.12 -24.50 -7.00
CA TRP A 242 -3.54 -23.14 -7.31
C TRP A 242 -4.39 -23.06 -8.58
N LYS A 243 -4.30 -24.05 -9.49
CA LYS A 243 -5.10 -24.11 -10.72
C LYS A 243 -6.56 -24.49 -10.46
N LEU A 244 -6.90 -24.97 -9.26
CA LEU A 244 -8.25 -25.40 -8.90
C LEU A 244 -9.21 -24.23 -8.60
N ASN A 245 -8.75 -22.97 -8.53
CA ASN A 245 -9.57 -21.80 -8.20
C ASN A 245 -9.60 -20.75 -9.33
N ARG A 246 -10.79 -20.20 -9.61
CA ARG A 246 -11.00 -19.06 -10.54
C ARG A 246 -10.43 -17.74 -10.02
N TYR A 247 -10.31 -17.61 -8.69
CA TYR A 247 -9.67 -16.50 -8.01
C TYR A 247 -8.30 -16.94 -7.48
N LYS A 248 -7.24 -16.15 -7.73
CA LYS A 248 -5.82 -16.50 -7.53
C LYS A 248 -5.36 -16.67 -6.06
N GLY A 249 -6.19 -17.16 -5.13
CA GLY A 249 -5.84 -17.26 -3.70
C GLY A 249 -5.94 -18.68 -3.13
N LEU A 250 -4.91 -19.09 -2.37
CA LEU A 250 -4.89 -20.28 -1.52
C LEU A 250 -4.84 -19.84 -0.06
N GLN A 251 -5.81 -20.28 0.73
CA GLN A 251 -5.77 -20.19 2.18
C GLN A 251 -5.04 -21.41 2.76
N VAL A 252 -4.10 -21.15 3.65
CA VAL A 252 -3.28 -22.08 4.42
C VAL A 252 -3.34 -21.55 5.85
N THR A 253 -4.08 -22.27 6.69
CA THR A 253 -4.35 -21.92 8.09
C THR A 253 -4.09 -23.15 8.97
N HIS A 254 -4.08 -22.96 10.28
CA HIS A 254 -3.92 -24.02 11.28
C HIS A 254 -2.72 -24.95 11.04
N PRO A 255 -1.50 -24.43 10.91
CA PRO A 255 -0.34 -25.27 10.66
C PRO A 255 -0.06 -26.17 11.87
N ARG A 256 0.12 -27.47 11.60
CA ARG A 256 0.58 -28.49 12.54
C ARG A 256 1.63 -29.37 11.88
N GLN A 257 2.60 -29.88 12.65
CA GLN A 257 3.59 -30.80 12.11
C GLN A 257 3.22 -32.25 12.43
N MET A 258 3.17 -33.09 11.40
CA MET A 258 3.02 -34.54 11.54
C MET A 258 4.31 -35.15 12.14
N PRO A 259 4.24 -36.36 12.75
CA PRO A 259 5.43 -37.07 13.23
C PRO A 259 6.48 -37.32 12.15
N ASP A 260 6.06 -37.46 10.88
CA ASP A 260 6.96 -37.65 9.73
C ASP A 260 7.60 -36.35 9.20
N GLY A 261 7.30 -35.21 9.82
CA GLY A 261 7.86 -33.90 9.49
C GLY A 261 7.08 -33.09 8.44
N ARG A 262 6.04 -33.66 7.80
CA ARG A 262 5.13 -32.91 6.90
C ARG A 262 4.27 -31.93 7.71
N PHE A 263 3.81 -30.87 7.05
CA PHE A 263 2.93 -29.87 7.65
C PHE A 263 1.48 -30.12 7.25
N LEU A 264 0.63 -30.44 8.23
CA LEU A 264 -0.82 -30.51 8.07
C LEU A 264 -1.38 -29.10 8.25
N CYS A 265 -2.06 -28.57 7.22
CA CYS A 265 -2.73 -27.28 7.31
C CYS A 265 -4.15 -27.38 6.76
N MET A 266 -5.00 -26.47 7.21
CA MET A 266 -6.33 -26.27 6.65
C MET A 266 -6.27 -25.40 5.39
N THR A 267 -7.11 -25.74 4.41
CA THR A 267 -7.32 -24.95 3.20
C THR A 267 -8.80 -24.83 2.89
N GLN A 268 -9.15 -23.92 1.98
CA GLN A 268 -10.52 -23.81 1.43
C GLN A 268 -11.06 -25.11 0.77
N PHE A 269 -10.18 -26.08 0.49
CA PHE A 269 -10.55 -27.39 -0.06
C PHE A 269 -10.61 -28.51 0.98
N GLY A 270 -10.30 -28.20 2.25
CA GLY A 270 -10.14 -29.16 3.34
C GLY A 270 -8.68 -29.28 3.80
N PRO A 271 -8.39 -30.23 4.71
CA PRO A 271 -7.04 -30.50 5.20
C PRO A 271 -6.09 -30.90 4.07
N ALA A 272 -4.84 -30.44 4.14
CA ALA A 272 -3.81 -30.74 3.16
C ALA A 272 -2.45 -30.92 3.83
N LEU A 273 -1.64 -31.83 3.28
CA LEU A 273 -0.25 -32.04 3.69
C LEU A 273 0.69 -31.30 2.75
N PHE A 274 1.55 -30.49 3.36
CA PHE A 274 2.58 -29.70 2.71
C PHE A 274 3.96 -30.22 3.12
N SER A 275 4.90 -30.21 2.18
CA SER A 275 6.31 -30.47 2.48
C SER A 275 7.19 -29.56 1.65
N ASN A 276 8.43 -29.34 2.12
CA ASN A 276 9.40 -28.50 1.43
C ASN A 276 9.91 -29.10 0.09
N GLN A 277 9.71 -30.42 -0.14
CA GLN A 277 10.30 -31.16 -1.27
C GLN A 277 9.29 -31.94 -2.15
N HIS A 278 8.07 -32.19 -1.70
CA HIS A 278 7.07 -32.97 -2.44
C HIS A 278 5.87 -32.13 -2.93
N GLU A 279 5.07 -32.73 -3.82
CA GLU A 279 3.77 -32.22 -4.26
C GLU A 279 2.78 -32.16 -3.08
N GLU A 280 1.84 -31.23 -3.14
CA GLU A 280 0.80 -31.09 -2.13
C GLU A 280 -0.19 -32.26 -2.20
N VAL A 281 -0.54 -32.79 -1.03
CA VAL A 281 -1.54 -33.87 -0.94
C VAL A 281 -2.80 -33.31 -0.29
N LEU A 282 -3.87 -33.17 -1.08
CA LEU A 282 -5.20 -32.86 -0.55
C LEU A 282 -5.77 -34.13 0.09
N LEU A 283 -6.05 -34.10 1.40
CA LEU A 283 -6.54 -35.29 2.12
C LEU A 283 -7.88 -35.77 1.56
N ARG A 284 -8.73 -34.86 1.10
CA ARG A 284 -9.99 -35.21 0.44
C ARG A 284 -9.79 -36.16 -0.74
N ASP A 285 -8.75 -35.95 -1.53
CA ASP A 285 -8.54 -36.74 -2.75
C ASP A 285 -8.05 -38.15 -2.39
N VAL A 286 -7.18 -38.27 -1.37
CA VAL A 286 -6.79 -39.56 -0.78
C VAL A 286 -8.01 -40.28 -0.18
N LEU A 287 -8.85 -39.57 0.58
CA LEU A 287 -10.04 -40.15 1.20
C LEU A 287 -11.08 -40.56 0.16
N ALA A 288 -11.23 -39.83 -0.95
CA ALA A 288 -12.12 -40.20 -2.04
C ALA A 288 -11.74 -41.54 -2.69
N GLU A 289 -10.44 -41.85 -2.75
CA GLU A 289 -9.92 -43.14 -3.23
C GLU A 289 -10.07 -44.25 -2.18
N ARG A 290 -9.73 -43.97 -0.91
CA ARG A 290 -9.70 -44.96 0.17
C ARG A 290 -11.07 -45.31 0.71
N ASN A 291 -11.91 -44.31 0.93
CA ASN A 291 -13.24 -44.46 1.51
C ASN A 291 -14.18 -43.34 1.02
N PRO A 292 -14.84 -43.53 -0.15
CA PRO A 292 -15.69 -42.51 -0.75
C PRO A 292 -16.95 -42.18 0.05
N SER A 293 -17.23 -42.88 1.16
CA SER A 293 -18.35 -42.56 2.05
C SER A 293 -18.08 -41.30 2.88
N ILE A 294 -16.82 -40.96 3.12
CA ILE A 294 -16.42 -39.76 3.85
C ILE A 294 -16.50 -38.55 2.91
N LYS A 295 -17.64 -37.86 2.93
CA LYS A 295 -17.93 -36.69 2.06
C LYS A 295 -18.19 -35.40 2.83
N GLY A 296 -18.11 -35.45 4.15
CA GLY A 296 -18.32 -34.31 5.03
C GLY A 296 -17.19 -33.28 4.97
N ARG A 297 -17.19 -32.38 5.94
CA ARG A 297 -16.21 -31.29 6.04
C ARG A 297 -15.42 -31.40 7.33
N PHE A 298 -14.15 -31.06 7.25
CA PHE A 298 -13.20 -31.12 8.35
C PHE A 298 -12.80 -29.71 8.81
N CYS A 299 -12.49 -29.57 10.09
CA CYS A 299 -11.81 -28.41 10.66
C CYS A 299 -10.91 -28.82 11.84
N THR A 300 -10.01 -27.91 12.23
CA THR A 300 -9.12 -28.02 13.41
C THR A 300 -8.39 -29.36 13.54
N PRO A 301 -7.59 -29.76 12.53
CA PRO A 301 -6.89 -31.03 12.56
C PRO A 301 -5.65 -30.98 13.46
N GLU A 302 -5.60 -31.85 14.45
CA GLU A 302 -4.52 -32.01 15.41
C GLU A 302 -3.83 -33.38 15.22
N PRO A 303 -2.55 -33.42 14.80
CA PRO A 303 -1.84 -34.68 14.62
C PRO A 303 -1.44 -35.30 15.95
N LEU A 304 -1.55 -36.63 16.01
CA LEU A 304 -1.13 -37.45 17.15
C LEU A 304 0.23 -38.11 16.88
N SER A 305 0.90 -38.57 17.94
CA SER A 305 2.22 -39.23 17.85
C SER A 305 2.22 -40.48 16.97
N ASN A 306 1.14 -41.24 16.94
CA ASN A 306 0.94 -42.39 16.05
C ASN A 306 0.62 -42.04 14.58
N GLY A 307 0.60 -40.76 14.21
CA GLY A 307 0.29 -40.31 12.85
C GLY A 307 -1.20 -40.22 12.50
N LYS A 308 -2.12 -40.59 13.42
CA LYS A 308 -3.55 -40.30 13.26
C LYS A 308 -3.85 -38.82 13.52
N ILE A 309 -5.03 -38.37 13.11
CA ILE A 309 -5.42 -36.96 13.20
C ILE A 309 -6.73 -36.87 14.01
N LEU A 310 -6.71 -36.10 15.10
CA LEU A 310 -7.93 -35.68 15.80
C LEU A 310 -8.49 -34.46 15.06
N THR A 311 -9.75 -34.48 14.63
CA THR A 311 -10.31 -33.41 13.80
C THR A 311 -11.81 -33.30 14.01
N SER A 312 -12.33 -32.10 13.84
CA SER A 312 -13.77 -31.89 13.88
C SER A 312 -14.39 -32.16 12.52
N TYR A 313 -15.48 -32.92 12.48
CA TYR A 313 -16.12 -33.39 11.25
C TYR A 313 -17.63 -33.25 11.30
N THR A 314 -18.24 -32.92 10.15
CA THR A 314 -19.70 -32.86 9.97
C THR A 314 -20.13 -33.37 8.59
N ASP A 315 -21.24 -34.10 8.54
CA ASP A 315 -21.92 -34.42 7.29
C ASP A 315 -22.73 -33.22 6.78
N VAL A 316 -22.49 -32.79 5.55
CA VAL A 316 -23.18 -31.62 4.98
C VAL A 316 -24.65 -31.94 4.72
N ARG A 317 -25.55 -31.50 5.61
CA ARG A 317 -27.00 -31.55 5.39
C ARG A 317 -27.47 -30.27 4.70
N VAL A 318 -27.94 -30.42 3.45
CA VAL A 318 -28.35 -29.31 2.57
C VAL A 318 -29.87 -29.16 2.62
N GLU A 319 -30.38 -28.07 3.20
CA GLU A 319 -31.78 -27.69 3.15
C GLU A 319 -31.99 -26.59 2.09
N LYS A 320 -32.90 -26.81 1.13
CA LYS A 320 -33.27 -25.80 0.13
C LYS A 320 -34.39 -24.92 0.69
N LEU A 321 -34.13 -23.62 0.83
CA LEU A 321 -35.17 -22.66 1.21
C LEU A 321 -36.12 -22.39 0.02
N PRO A 322 -37.37 -21.99 0.28
CA PRO A 322 -38.29 -21.59 -0.78
C PRO A 322 -37.74 -20.38 -1.59
N PRO A 323 -38.14 -20.23 -2.88
CA PRO A 323 -37.71 -19.12 -3.73
C PRO A 323 -38.10 -17.76 -3.13
N ASP A 324 -37.27 -16.74 -3.36
CA ASP A 324 -37.56 -15.37 -2.91
C ASP A 324 -38.83 -14.85 -3.63
N PRO A 325 -39.93 -14.55 -2.91
CA PRO A 325 -41.16 -14.09 -3.52
C PRO A 325 -41.01 -12.74 -4.23
N LYS A 326 -39.99 -11.94 -3.90
CA LYS A 326 -39.69 -10.66 -4.55
C LYS A 326 -38.78 -10.80 -5.77
N ASN A 327 -38.08 -11.93 -5.93
CA ASN A 327 -37.25 -12.19 -7.10
C ASN A 327 -37.21 -13.69 -7.44
N PRO A 328 -38.24 -14.21 -8.12
CA PRO A 328 -38.38 -15.64 -8.44
C PRO A 328 -37.28 -16.18 -9.36
N LYS A 329 -36.53 -15.31 -10.04
CA LYS A 329 -35.41 -15.69 -10.91
C LYS A 329 -34.11 -15.93 -10.15
N LYS A 330 -34.03 -15.52 -8.88
CA LYS A 330 -32.87 -15.79 -8.01
C LYS A 330 -32.94 -17.24 -7.53
N PRO A 331 -31.87 -18.04 -7.67
CA PRO A 331 -31.88 -19.43 -7.21
C PRO A 331 -32.20 -19.49 -5.70
N PRO A 332 -32.98 -20.50 -5.24
CA PRO A 332 -33.35 -20.63 -3.84
C PRO A 332 -32.11 -20.69 -2.96
N ALA A 333 -32.15 -19.94 -1.86
CA ALA A 333 -31.08 -19.96 -0.88
C ALA A 333 -30.94 -21.37 -0.27
N VAL A 334 -29.71 -21.75 0.05
CA VAL A 334 -29.41 -23.07 0.61
C VAL A 334 -28.92 -22.86 2.04
N ARG A 335 -29.52 -23.57 2.99
CA ARG A 335 -29.10 -23.60 4.38
C ARG A 335 -28.37 -24.91 4.64
N ASN A 336 -27.10 -24.84 5.03
CA ASN A 336 -26.40 -26.01 5.53
C ASN A 336 -26.57 -26.05 7.05
N HIS A 337 -26.97 -27.20 7.59
CA HIS A 337 -26.87 -27.44 9.03
C HIS A 337 -25.41 -27.83 9.31
N VAL A 338 -24.79 -27.12 10.24
CA VAL A 338 -23.38 -27.32 10.59
C VAL A 338 -23.35 -27.78 12.05
N ASP A 339 -23.02 -29.05 12.26
CA ASP A 339 -22.99 -29.72 13.56
C ASP A 339 -21.74 -30.60 13.58
N HIS A 340 -20.63 -30.06 14.11
CA HIS A 340 -19.36 -30.79 14.10
C HIS A 340 -19.21 -31.58 15.39
N GLY A 341 -18.90 -32.87 15.27
CA GLY A 341 -18.35 -33.66 16.36
C GLY A 341 -16.82 -33.74 16.26
N VAL A 342 -16.18 -34.26 17.30
CA VAL A 342 -14.76 -34.63 17.34
C VAL A 342 -14.59 -36.07 16.84
N TYR A 343 -13.73 -36.25 15.84
CA TYR A 343 -13.47 -37.53 15.20
C TYR A 343 -11.97 -37.83 15.15
N LEU A 344 -11.63 -39.12 15.19
CA LEU A 344 -10.30 -39.64 14.94
C LEU A 344 -10.22 -40.14 13.49
N LEU A 345 -9.40 -39.47 12.69
CA LEU A 345 -9.12 -39.79 11.31
C LEU A 345 -7.82 -40.61 11.20
N ASP A 346 -7.95 -41.82 10.67
CA ASP A 346 -6.84 -42.61 10.13
C ASP A 346 -6.81 -42.39 8.61
N PHE A 347 -5.91 -41.52 8.16
CA PHE A 347 -5.90 -41.08 6.76
C PHE A 347 -5.35 -42.15 5.81
N ASP A 348 -4.39 -42.96 6.24
CA ASP A 348 -3.80 -44.04 5.43
C ASP A 348 -4.77 -45.22 5.32
N GLY A 349 -5.45 -45.55 6.42
CA GLY A 349 -6.48 -46.60 6.47
C GLY A 349 -7.86 -46.16 5.94
N GLY A 350 -8.10 -44.86 5.75
CA GLY A 350 -9.39 -44.32 5.30
C GLY A 350 -10.52 -44.47 6.32
N GLN A 351 -10.19 -44.52 7.62
CA GLN A 351 -11.17 -44.70 8.71
C GLN A 351 -11.44 -43.38 9.43
N LEU A 352 -12.70 -43.14 9.77
CA LEU A 352 -13.13 -41.97 10.53
C LEU A 352 -14.05 -42.44 11.66
N ASN A 353 -13.57 -42.34 12.90
CA ASN A 353 -14.28 -42.83 14.08
C ASN A 353 -14.68 -41.65 14.97
N ALA A 354 -15.95 -41.58 15.38
CA ALA A 354 -16.41 -40.56 16.31
C ALA A 354 -15.75 -40.76 17.68
N VAL A 355 -15.21 -39.68 18.25
CA VAL A 355 -14.71 -39.63 19.63
C VAL A 355 -15.80 -39.06 20.54
N TYR A 356 -16.38 -37.94 20.13
CA TYR A 356 -17.49 -37.29 20.83
C TYR A 356 -18.27 -36.41 19.85
N ASP A 357 -19.60 -36.49 19.89
CA ASP A 357 -20.48 -35.69 19.03
C ASP A 357 -21.78 -35.46 19.81
N ASN A 358 -22.07 -34.20 20.14
CA ASN A 358 -23.29 -33.85 20.86
C ASN A 358 -24.26 -33.10 19.94
N PRO A 359 -25.41 -33.72 19.59
CA PRO A 359 -26.35 -33.11 18.65
C PRO A 359 -26.78 -31.70 19.06
N GLY A 360 -26.62 -30.75 18.13
CA GLY A 360 -27.02 -29.35 18.31
C GLY A 360 -25.93 -28.44 18.88
N THR A 361 -24.76 -28.98 19.24
CA THR A 361 -23.56 -28.22 19.55
C THR A 361 -22.42 -28.61 18.62
N SER A 362 -21.56 -27.65 18.28
CA SER A 362 -20.35 -27.94 17.50
C SER A 362 -19.14 -28.04 18.42
N GLU A 363 -18.48 -29.18 18.40
CA GLU A 363 -17.22 -29.44 19.08
C GLU A 363 -16.03 -29.23 18.13
N ILE A 364 -15.17 -28.27 18.48
CA ILE A 364 -14.05 -27.79 17.66
C ILE A 364 -12.76 -27.61 18.48
N ASP A 365 -11.63 -27.44 17.79
CA ASP A 365 -10.30 -27.21 18.39
C ASP A 365 -9.94 -28.29 19.43
N ALA A 366 -10.22 -29.55 19.09
CA ALA A 366 -9.90 -30.67 19.95
C ALA A 366 -8.39 -30.92 20.00
N VAL A 367 -7.83 -30.96 21.20
CA VAL A 367 -6.40 -31.22 21.45
C VAL A 367 -6.26 -32.39 22.43
N ALA A 368 -5.28 -33.26 22.18
CA ALA A 368 -4.97 -34.36 23.08
C ALA A 368 -4.50 -33.85 24.44
N LEU A 369 -5.13 -34.33 25.51
CA LEU A 369 -4.80 -34.00 26.87
C LEU A 369 -3.92 -35.10 27.47
N ALA A 370 -2.67 -35.17 27.03
CA ALA A 370 -1.72 -36.20 27.44
C ALA A 370 -0.29 -35.63 27.52
N PRO A 371 0.61 -36.24 28.32
CA PRO A 371 2.03 -35.95 28.25
C PRO A 371 2.56 -36.20 26.84
N ARG A 372 3.42 -35.30 26.34
CA ARG A 372 4.00 -35.38 25.00
C ARG A 372 5.48 -35.02 25.01
N THR A 373 6.22 -35.54 24.04
CA THR A 373 7.66 -35.30 23.91
C THR A 373 7.93 -33.80 23.76
N LYS A 374 8.85 -33.30 24.59
CA LYS A 374 9.29 -31.91 24.57
C LYS A 374 10.34 -31.70 23.47
N PRO A 375 10.15 -30.78 22.51
CA PRO A 375 11.14 -30.46 21.50
C PRO A 375 12.43 -29.89 22.10
N PRO A 376 13.54 -29.88 21.34
CA PRO A 376 14.75 -29.16 21.73
C PRO A 376 14.50 -27.67 22.01
N VAL A 377 15.24 -27.11 22.97
CA VAL A 377 15.20 -25.68 23.29
C VAL A 377 16.16 -24.93 22.39
N PHE A 378 15.68 -23.89 21.69
CA PHE A 378 16.53 -22.92 21.01
C PHE A 378 16.93 -21.81 21.97
N PRO A 379 18.24 -21.59 22.23
CA PRO A 379 18.68 -20.44 23.01
C PRO A 379 18.48 -19.15 22.21
N ASP A 380 18.11 -18.07 22.91
CA ASP A 380 18.03 -16.73 22.33
C ASP A 380 19.40 -16.32 21.77
N LYS A 381 19.43 -15.88 20.51
CA LYS A 381 20.66 -15.41 19.81
C LYS A 381 20.67 -13.90 19.60
N ILE A 382 19.59 -13.22 19.99
CA ILE A 382 19.46 -11.77 19.92
C ILE A 382 20.54 -11.12 20.79
N LYS A 383 21.09 -10.00 20.32
CA LYS A 383 21.98 -9.12 21.07
C LYS A 383 21.24 -7.80 21.34
N PRO A 384 20.59 -7.62 22.50
CA PRO A 384 19.71 -6.48 22.76
C PRO A 384 20.37 -5.10 22.64
N ASP A 385 21.69 -5.02 22.87
CA ASP A 385 22.45 -3.77 22.77
C ASP A 385 22.74 -3.34 21.30
N GLU A 386 22.57 -4.26 20.34
CA GLU A 386 22.71 -3.97 18.92
C GLU A 386 21.45 -3.27 18.39
N LYS A 387 21.61 -2.36 17.43
CA LYS A 387 20.48 -1.67 16.76
C LYS A 387 20.25 -2.14 15.34
N THR A 388 21.11 -3.02 14.85
CA THR A 388 21.17 -3.43 13.45
C THR A 388 21.18 -4.95 13.31
N ALA A 389 20.79 -5.38 12.13
CA ALA A 389 20.92 -6.74 11.66
C ALA A 389 21.67 -6.73 10.33
N ARG A 390 22.32 -7.85 10.02
CA ARG A 390 23.17 -8.01 8.83
C ARG A 390 22.52 -8.99 7.87
N PHE A 391 22.63 -8.71 6.58
CA PHE A 391 22.11 -9.56 5.51
C PHE A 391 23.20 -9.89 4.49
N ALA A 392 23.24 -11.14 4.03
CA ALA A 392 24.11 -11.59 2.95
C ALA A 392 23.34 -12.44 1.92
N CYS A 393 23.64 -12.26 0.64
CA CYS A 393 23.26 -13.19 -0.43
C CYS A 393 24.52 -13.79 -1.02
N MET A 394 24.61 -15.12 -1.11
CA MET A 394 25.77 -15.81 -1.68
C MET A 394 25.90 -15.53 -3.17
N SER A 395 24.83 -15.68 -3.95
CA SER A 395 24.79 -15.17 -5.32
C SER A 395 23.39 -14.78 -5.77
N ILE A 396 23.17 -13.49 -6.01
CA ILE A 396 21.91 -13.01 -6.59
C ILE A 396 21.69 -13.50 -8.02
N PHE A 397 22.74 -13.99 -8.69
CA PHE A 397 22.68 -14.56 -10.03
C PHE A 397 22.06 -15.96 -10.05
N ASP A 398 22.04 -16.66 -8.91
CA ASP A 398 21.30 -17.90 -8.71
C ASP A 398 19.80 -17.58 -8.54
N THR A 399 19.15 -17.32 -9.67
CA THR A 399 17.72 -17.00 -9.77
C THR A 399 17.01 -17.95 -10.76
N ARG A 400 15.68 -18.03 -10.70
CA ARG A 400 14.87 -18.91 -11.57
C ARG A 400 14.87 -18.49 -13.05
N ASP A 401 15.17 -17.23 -13.33
CA ASP A 401 15.25 -16.66 -14.68
C ASP A 401 16.69 -16.26 -14.99
N SER A 402 17.48 -17.27 -15.39
CA SER A 402 18.94 -17.18 -15.56
C SER A 402 19.39 -16.34 -16.75
N ASP A 403 18.50 -15.96 -17.65
CA ASP A 403 18.84 -15.27 -18.91
C ASP A 403 19.19 -13.78 -18.72
N GLN A 404 18.81 -13.17 -17.59
CA GLN A 404 19.02 -11.73 -17.34
C GLN A 404 19.93 -11.44 -16.15
N HIS A 405 20.43 -12.46 -15.47
CA HIS A 405 21.20 -12.29 -14.23
C HIS A 405 22.50 -11.47 -14.40
N HIS A 406 23.14 -11.54 -15.56
CA HIS A 406 24.36 -10.81 -15.90
C HIS A 406 24.14 -9.29 -15.96
N LYS A 407 22.87 -8.88 -16.13
CA LYS A 407 22.46 -7.49 -16.11
C LYS A 407 22.43 -6.93 -14.69
N ILE A 408 22.27 -7.74 -13.66
CA ILE A 408 22.16 -7.27 -12.26
C ILE A 408 23.52 -6.71 -11.81
N LYS A 409 23.54 -5.45 -11.39
CA LYS A 409 24.73 -4.76 -10.86
C LYS A 409 24.54 -4.20 -9.46
N TYR A 410 23.30 -3.97 -9.06
CA TYR A 410 22.97 -3.32 -7.79
C TYR A 410 21.73 -3.95 -7.15
N CYS A 411 21.63 -3.84 -5.83
CA CYS A 411 20.47 -4.23 -5.05
C CYS A 411 20.03 -3.08 -4.14
N ARG A 412 18.78 -2.62 -4.26
CA ARG A 412 18.19 -1.59 -3.40
C ARG A 412 17.50 -2.24 -2.20
N VAL A 413 17.70 -1.67 -1.01
CA VAL A 413 17.06 -2.08 0.24
C VAL A 413 15.96 -1.08 0.63
N ILE A 414 14.73 -1.57 0.77
CA ILE A 414 13.53 -0.77 1.05
C ILE A 414 12.98 -1.18 2.41
N ALA A 415 13.01 -0.30 3.40
CA ALA A 415 12.31 -0.51 4.66
C ALA A 415 10.83 -0.13 4.55
N SER A 416 9.99 -0.79 5.32
CA SER A 416 8.63 -0.33 5.59
C SER A 416 8.60 0.65 6.77
N VAL A 417 7.61 1.53 6.76
CA VAL A 417 7.28 2.51 7.78
C VAL A 417 5.91 2.12 8.33
N SER A 418 5.85 1.87 9.63
CA SER A 418 4.65 1.43 10.32
C SER A 418 3.55 2.50 10.26
N ASN A 419 2.39 2.15 9.71
CA ASN A 419 1.21 3.00 9.75
C ASN A 419 0.34 2.61 10.95
N ALA A 420 -0.02 3.57 11.81
CA ALA A 420 -0.97 3.36 12.92
C ALA A 420 -2.37 3.98 12.65
N TYR A 421 -2.58 4.57 11.46
CA TYR A 421 -3.80 5.30 11.09
C TYR A 421 -4.89 4.44 10.46
N ARG A 422 -6.15 4.68 10.84
CA ARG A 422 -7.34 4.22 10.12
C ARG A 422 -7.91 5.40 9.33
N LEU A 423 -7.58 5.50 8.05
CA LEU A 423 -8.12 6.57 7.19
C LEU A 423 -9.52 6.20 6.67
N GLN A 424 -9.86 4.92 6.51
CA GLN A 424 -11.22 4.45 6.15
C GLN A 424 -11.45 2.96 6.50
N PRO A 425 -12.71 2.47 6.58
CA PRO A 425 -13.03 1.07 6.82
C PRO A 425 -12.88 0.13 5.60
N LYS A 426 -12.62 0.66 4.39
CA LYS A 426 -12.72 -0.14 3.14
C LYS A 426 -11.61 0.07 2.10
N ASN A 427 -10.52 0.77 2.43
CA ASN A 427 -9.48 1.04 1.43
C ASN A 427 -8.21 0.20 1.63
N HIS A 428 -7.65 -0.21 0.50
CA HIS A 428 -6.35 -0.86 0.37
C HIS A 428 -5.25 0.18 0.60
N LEU A 429 -4.86 0.41 1.87
CA LEU A 429 -3.96 1.50 2.23
C LEU A 429 -2.52 1.27 1.75
N GLY A 430 -2.08 0.01 1.58
CA GLY A 430 -0.67 -0.28 1.28
C GLY A 430 0.26 0.10 2.43
N VAL A 431 1.59 0.00 2.21
CA VAL A 431 2.62 0.32 3.22
C VAL A 431 3.33 1.60 2.84
N VAL A 432 3.56 2.47 3.81
CA VAL A 432 4.55 3.55 3.63
C VAL A 432 5.93 2.92 3.73
N THR A 433 6.85 3.23 2.84
CA THR A 433 8.19 2.67 2.76
C THR A 433 9.23 3.76 2.64
N GLN A 434 10.47 3.39 2.96
CA GLN A 434 11.63 4.25 2.93
C GLN A 434 12.77 3.45 2.31
N VAL A 435 13.43 4.01 1.29
CA VAL A 435 14.66 3.39 0.79
C VAL A 435 15.78 3.66 1.76
N LEU A 436 16.37 2.57 2.28
CA LEU A 436 17.53 2.64 3.17
C LEU A 436 18.80 2.93 2.39
N GLY A 437 18.93 2.36 1.19
CA GLY A 437 20.00 2.66 0.24
C GLY A 437 20.23 1.56 -0.78
N THR A 438 21.36 1.65 -1.50
CA THR A 438 21.75 0.69 -2.53
C THR A 438 23.04 -0.04 -2.14
N VAL A 439 23.12 -1.32 -2.48
CA VAL A 439 24.26 -2.21 -2.31
C VAL A 439 24.79 -2.62 -3.68
N PRO A 440 26.08 -2.42 -4.00
CA PRO A 440 26.67 -2.96 -5.22
C PRO A 440 26.74 -4.49 -5.14
N VAL A 441 26.42 -5.15 -6.26
CA VAL A 441 26.56 -6.61 -6.39
C VAL A 441 27.98 -6.92 -6.86
N ALA A 442 28.65 -7.85 -6.19
CA ALA A 442 30.00 -8.27 -6.58
C ALA A 442 29.99 -9.02 -7.92
N SER A 443 31.16 -9.21 -8.53
CA SER A 443 31.29 -9.90 -9.82
C SER A 443 30.85 -11.37 -9.79
N ASP A 444 30.86 -12.00 -8.61
CA ASP A 444 30.34 -13.35 -8.35
C ASP A 444 28.84 -13.37 -8.00
N GLY A 445 28.18 -12.20 -7.97
CA GLY A 445 26.78 -12.05 -7.61
C GLY A 445 26.52 -11.92 -6.12
N SER A 446 27.55 -12.00 -5.27
CA SER A 446 27.39 -11.85 -3.83
C SER A 446 27.07 -10.41 -3.43
N LEU A 447 26.33 -10.22 -2.34
CA LEU A 447 26.06 -8.91 -1.75
C LEU A 447 25.93 -9.01 -0.22
N PHE A 448 26.24 -7.91 0.46
CA PHE A 448 26.18 -7.81 1.92
C PHE A 448 25.79 -6.40 2.37
N PHE A 449 24.92 -6.29 3.38
CA PHE A 449 24.57 -5.01 4.00
C PHE A 449 24.19 -5.14 5.49
N GLU A 450 24.26 -4.01 6.18
CA GLU A 450 23.81 -3.83 7.56
C GLU A 450 22.66 -2.81 7.58
N ALA A 451 21.53 -3.17 8.19
CA ALA A 451 20.30 -2.37 8.21
C ALA A 451 19.66 -2.38 9.62
N PRO A 452 18.73 -1.46 9.94
CA PRO A 452 18.08 -1.39 11.24
C PRO A 452 17.39 -2.72 11.57
N ALA A 453 17.71 -3.28 12.74
CA ALA A 453 17.03 -4.46 13.24
C ALA A 453 15.56 -4.15 13.51
N ASP A 454 14.74 -5.19 13.63
CA ASP A 454 13.34 -5.07 13.98
C ASP A 454 12.58 -4.13 13.04
N THR A 455 12.98 -4.15 11.76
CA THR A 455 12.41 -3.36 10.67
C THR A 455 12.27 -4.30 9.47
N ASN A 456 11.11 -4.28 8.81
CA ASN A 456 10.94 -5.08 7.59
C ASN A 456 11.63 -4.39 6.41
N TRP A 457 12.27 -5.19 5.59
CA TRP A 457 13.00 -4.83 4.39
C TRP A 457 12.44 -5.60 3.18
N SER A 458 12.51 -4.98 2.00
CA SER A 458 12.31 -5.59 0.69
C SER A 458 13.54 -5.27 -0.18
N LEU A 459 13.83 -6.13 -1.16
CA LEU A 459 15.05 -6.08 -1.98
C LEU A 459 14.71 -5.95 -3.46
N GLN A 460 15.36 -5.02 -4.18
CA GLN A 460 15.18 -4.87 -5.63
C GLN A 460 16.51 -4.98 -6.35
N ALA A 461 16.66 -5.97 -7.22
CA ALA A 461 17.85 -6.15 -8.06
C ALA A 461 17.69 -5.39 -9.38
N TYR A 462 18.70 -4.62 -9.76
CA TYR A 462 18.63 -3.78 -10.96
C TYR A 462 19.97 -3.68 -11.70
N ASN A 463 19.90 -3.30 -12.97
CA ASN A 463 21.07 -3.21 -13.85
C ASN A 463 21.78 -1.87 -13.78
N GLU A 464 22.86 -1.73 -14.56
CA GLU A 464 23.57 -0.45 -14.75
C GLU A 464 22.74 0.63 -15.45
N LEU A 465 21.47 0.43 -15.75
CA LEU A 465 20.57 1.45 -16.29
C LEU A 465 19.48 1.83 -15.28
N GLY A 466 19.53 1.24 -14.06
CA GLY A 466 18.49 1.42 -13.05
C GLY A 466 17.22 0.61 -13.32
N GLU A 467 17.20 -0.23 -14.34
CA GLU A 467 16.05 -1.07 -14.68
C GLU A 467 15.96 -2.23 -13.70
N VAL A 468 14.81 -2.38 -13.05
CA VAL A 468 14.55 -3.52 -12.16
C VAL A 468 14.59 -4.79 -12.99
N VAL A 469 15.59 -5.63 -12.72
CA VAL A 469 15.71 -6.96 -13.33
C VAL A 469 14.89 -7.97 -12.51
N ARG A 470 14.89 -7.82 -11.17
CA ARG A 470 14.11 -8.64 -10.25
C ARG A 470 13.65 -7.86 -9.03
N ASP A 471 12.44 -8.17 -8.56
CA ASP A 471 11.89 -7.63 -7.31
C ASP A 471 11.66 -8.76 -6.30
N HIS A 472 12.12 -8.56 -5.07
CA HIS A 472 11.83 -9.44 -3.94
C HIS A 472 10.52 -8.99 -3.30
N MET A 473 9.44 -9.61 -3.75
CA MET A 473 8.06 -9.26 -3.45
C MET A 473 7.60 -9.70 -2.05
N THR A 474 8.50 -9.79 -1.06
CA THR A 474 8.17 -10.16 0.32
C THR A 474 9.00 -9.39 1.34
N TRP A 475 8.39 -9.19 2.51
CA TRP A 475 9.00 -8.54 3.65
C TRP A 475 9.90 -9.52 4.41
N VAL A 476 11.14 -9.11 4.64
CA VAL A 476 12.11 -9.82 5.49
C VAL A 476 12.61 -8.88 6.56
N TYR A 477 12.84 -9.38 7.77
CA TYR A 477 13.50 -8.62 8.82
C TYR A 477 14.69 -9.41 9.38
N GLY A 478 15.51 -8.73 10.17
CA GLY A 478 16.49 -9.35 11.06
C GLY A 478 16.35 -8.80 12.48
N ARG A 479 16.58 -9.65 13.48
CA ARG A 479 16.60 -9.29 14.90
C ARG A 479 17.95 -8.65 15.29
N PRO A 480 18.04 -7.92 16.42
CA PRO A 480 19.27 -7.28 16.88
C PRO A 480 20.47 -8.24 16.91
N GLY A 481 21.52 -7.92 16.15
CA GLY A 481 22.75 -8.70 16.04
C GLY A 481 22.69 -9.91 15.10
N GLU A 482 21.52 -10.22 14.52
CA GLU A 482 21.32 -11.36 13.60
C GLU A 482 22.13 -11.18 12.30
N ILE A 483 22.59 -12.32 11.76
CA ILE A 483 23.11 -12.40 10.39
C ILE A 483 22.19 -13.32 9.60
N LYS A 484 21.42 -12.75 8.67
CA LYS A 484 20.54 -13.49 7.76
C LYS A 484 21.24 -13.74 6.44
N VAL A 485 21.25 -14.99 5.97
CA VAL A 485 21.96 -15.39 4.74
C VAL A 485 21.00 -16.12 3.78
N CYS A 486 21.05 -15.81 2.50
CA CYS A 486 20.38 -16.58 1.45
C CYS A 486 21.38 -17.09 0.39
N ALA A 487 21.08 -18.27 -0.18
CA ALA A 487 21.91 -18.87 -1.22
C ALA A 487 21.79 -18.13 -2.57
N GLY A 488 20.59 -17.65 -2.90
CA GLY A 488 20.34 -16.88 -4.12
C GLY A 488 18.95 -16.24 -4.16
N CYS A 489 18.64 -15.56 -5.26
CA CYS A 489 17.37 -14.84 -5.43
C CYS A 489 16.20 -15.84 -5.62
N HIS A 490 15.45 -16.08 -4.55
CA HIS A 490 14.49 -17.19 -4.42
C HIS A 490 15.11 -18.60 -4.58
N GLY A 491 16.40 -18.73 -4.24
CA GLY A 491 17.06 -20.03 -4.15
C GLY A 491 16.47 -20.89 -3.02
N ASN A 492 16.46 -22.22 -3.21
CA ASN A 492 15.95 -23.13 -2.19
C ASN A 492 16.89 -23.14 -0.97
N ARG A 493 16.37 -22.81 0.22
CA ARG A 493 17.14 -22.77 1.47
C ARG A 493 17.72 -24.13 1.90
N GLY A 494 17.24 -25.24 1.33
CA GLY A 494 17.75 -26.59 1.56
C GLY A 494 18.90 -27.01 0.63
N PHE A 495 19.37 -26.15 -0.26
CA PHE A 495 20.45 -26.44 -1.20
C PHE A 495 21.61 -25.45 -1.02
N ALA A 496 22.83 -25.94 -1.22
CA ALA A 496 23.99 -25.06 -1.37
C ALA A 496 23.81 -24.20 -2.64
N ALA A 497 24.34 -22.97 -2.63
CA ALA A 497 24.45 -22.15 -3.84
C ALA A 497 25.15 -22.95 -4.94
N LYS A 498 24.77 -22.75 -6.21
CA LYS A 498 25.35 -23.52 -7.33
C LYS A 498 26.84 -23.26 -7.47
N GLU A 499 27.29 -22.08 -7.05
CA GLU A 499 28.69 -21.72 -6.93
C GLU A 499 29.00 -21.18 -5.53
N SER A 500 29.94 -21.82 -4.82
CA SER A 500 30.37 -21.46 -3.46
C SER A 500 31.37 -20.30 -3.45
N ARG A 501 30.93 -19.10 -3.85
CA ARG A 501 31.79 -17.90 -3.90
C ARG A 501 31.13 -16.73 -3.20
N CYS A 502 31.21 -16.70 -1.86
CA CYS A 502 30.87 -15.53 -1.04
C CYS A 502 32.15 -14.82 -0.58
N THR A 503 33.24 -14.88 -1.36
CA THR A 503 34.54 -14.35 -0.94
C THR A 503 34.65 -12.84 -1.21
N SER A 504 33.98 -12.34 -2.25
CA SER A 504 34.18 -10.97 -2.75
C SER A 504 33.42 -9.90 -1.95
N CYS A 505 32.32 -10.25 -1.27
CA CYS A 505 31.52 -9.31 -0.48
C CYS A 505 32.16 -8.93 0.86
N HIS A 506 33.16 -9.69 1.33
CA HIS A 506 33.97 -9.37 2.52
C HIS A 506 35.10 -8.39 2.22
N GLU A 507 35.51 -8.24 0.95
CA GLU A 507 36.63 -7.38 0.54
C GLU A 507 36.24 -5.90 0.34
N LYS A 508 34.93 -5.58 0.29
CA LYS A 508 34.41 -4.21 0.25
C LYS A 508 33.65 -3.92 1.55
N PRO A 509 33.77 -2.72 2.16
CA PRO A 509 32.99 -2.39 3.34
C PRO A 509 31.50 -2.47 2.98
N GLY A 510 30.77 -3.35 3.66
CA GLY A 510 29.32 -3.49 3.50
C GLY A 510 28.62 -2.14 3.66
N ALA A 511 27.60 -1.90 2.84
CA ALA A 511 26.79 -0.70 3.00
C ALA A 511 26.12 -0.74 4.38
N LYS A 512 26.36 0.30 5.19
CA LYS A 512 25.77 0.46 6.52
C LYS A 512 24.69 1.52 6.45
N PHE A 513 23.44 1.09 6.61
CA PHE A 513 22.30 1.98 6.65
C PHE A 513 21.96 2.29 8.10
N LEU A 514 22.82 3.09 8.75
CA LEU A 514 22.56 3.61 10.09
C LEU A 514 21.60 4.79 9.98
N ALA A 515 20.57 4.83 10.82
CA ALA A 515 19.62 5.95 10.88
C ALA A 515 20.35 7.25 11.25
N LYS A 516 20.83 8.00 10.27
CA LYS A 516 21.42 9.33 10.48
C LYS A 516 20.89 10.43 9.58
N ASP A 517 20.06 10.12 8.60
CA ASP A 517 19.35 11.13 7.83
C ASP A 517 17.95 10.60 7.55
N HIS A 518 16.91 11.42 7.74
CA HIS A 518 15.52 11.06 7.46
C HIS A 518 15.14 11.48 6.02
N PRO A 519 15.32 10.63 5.01
CA PRO A 519 14.71 10.88 3.72
C PRO A 519 13.23 10.48 3.71
N LYS A 520 12.44 11.24 2.94
CA LYS A 520 10.96 11.23 2.93
C LYS A 520 10.37 9.84 2.65
N ALA A 521 9.42 9.46 3.49
CA ALA A 521 8.50 8.33 3.36
C ALA A 521 7.74 8.33 2.01
N VAL A 522 7.62 7.17 1.36
CA VAL A 522 6.87 6.96 0.09
C VAL A 522 5.92 5.77 0.20
N ARG A 523 4.68 5.88 -0.26
CA ARG A 523 3.66 4.83 -0.11
C ARG A 523 3.64 3.84 -1.27
N LEU A 524 3.61 2.53 -0.99
CA LEU A 524 3.42 1.44 -1.97
C LEU A 524 2.01 0.84 -1.79
N GLY A 525 1.17 0.90 -2.84
CA GLY A 525 -0.23 0.43 -2.84
C GLY A 525 -1.28 1.56 -2.75
N GLY A 526 -2.47 1.36 -3.34
CA GLY A 526 -3.47 2.36 -3.79
C GLY A 526 -4.00 3.45 -2.82
N PRO A 527 -4.91 4.33 -3.31
CA PRO A 527 -5.11 5.70 -2.81
C PRO A 527 -5.58 5.69 -1.34
N LEU A 528 -5.21 6.61 -0.45
CA LEU A 528 -4.59 7.92 -0.60
C LEU A 528 -4.18 8.46 0.79
N PHE A 529 -3.36 9.54 0.75
CA PHE A 529 -3.12 10.59 1.74
C PHE A 529 -2.06 10.34 2.83
N THR A 530 -0.97 11.09 2.75
CA THR A 530 -0.16 11.48 3.90
C THR A 530 -0.06 13.00 3.94
N ASP A 531 -0.15 13.51 5.15
CA ASP A 531 -0.25 14.89 5.56
C ASP A 531 1.07 15.66 5.47
N GLU A 532 1.25 16.52 4.47
CA GLU A 532 2.14 17.69 4.59
C GLU A 532 1.86 18.74 3.50
N PRO A 533 1.73 20.04 3.85
CA PRO A 533 1.62 21.13 2.88
C PRO A 533 3.03 21.63 2.54
N GLY A 534 3.52 21.36 1.33
CA GLY A 534 4.67 22.06 0.75
C GLY A 534 5.86 21.22 0.29
N THR A 535 5.87 19.91 0.54
CA THR A 535 6.94 19.01 0.09
C THR A 535 6.41 18.02 -0.95
N LEU A 536 7.02 17.98 -2.13
CA LEU A 536 6.67 17.03 -3.19
C LEU A 536 6.76 15.58 -2.68
N GLN A 537 5.59 14.98 -2.45
CA GLN A 537 5.42 13.54 -2.34
C GLN A 537 5.44 12.96 -3.75
N TYR A 538 6.49 12.20 -4.08
CA TYR A 538 6.52 11.32 -5.24
C TYR A 538 5.42 10.26 -5.09
N ARG A 539 4.29 10.48 -5.77
CA ARG A 539 3.12 9.59 -5.77
C ARG A 539 3.11 8.76 -7.05
N GLY A 540 3.61 7.52 -6.95
CA GLY A 540 3.41 6.47 -7.93
C GLY A 540 2.85 5.23 -7.22
N CYS A 541 1.74 4.68 -7.72
CA CYS A 541 1.26 3.38 -7.27
C CYS A 541 2.32 2.32 -7.58
N VAL A 542 2.94 1.74 -6.55
CA VAL A 542 3.82 0.59 -6.72
C VAL A 542 2.98 -0.68 -6.84
N ASN A 543 2.54 -0.94 -8.06
CA ASN A 543 2.07 -2.25 -8.51
C ASN A 543 3.33 -3.00 -8.96
N VAL A 544 3.77 -3.99 -8.19
CA VAL A 544 5.05 -4.71 -8.39
C VAL A 544 4.97 -5.77 -9.51
N ASN A 545 3.92 -5.75 -10.33
CA ASN A 545 3.64 -6.82 -11.28
C ASN A 545 3.90 -6.41 -12.73
N GLY A 546 4.89 -7.06 -13.34
CA GLY A 546 4.85 -7.34 -14.79
C GLY A 546 3.50 -8.01 -15.09
N GLU A 547 2.67 -7.53 -16.01
CA GLU A 547 2.98 -7.13 -17.39
C GLU A 547 2.40 -5.74 -17.77
N SER A 548 2.17 -4.83 -16.81
CA SER A 548 1.59 -3.51 -17.14
C SER A 548 1.94 -2.33 -16.22
N ALA A 549 2.89 -2.46 -15.28
CA ALA A 549 3.40 -1.31 -14.53
C ALA A 549 4.89 -1.48 -14.17
N ASN A 550 5.78 -0.83 -14.93
CA ASN A 550 7.19 -0.71 -14.56
C ASN A 550 7.32 0.25 -13.36
N ILE A 551 7.95 -0.21 -12.28
CA ILE A 551 8.31 0.58 -11.10
C ILE A 551 9.32 1.67 -11.51
N ARG A 552 8.91 2.95 -11.43
CA ARG A 552 9.82 4.09 -11.41
C ARG A 552 9.51 4.94 -10.18
N GLY A 553 10.39 4.89 -9.19
CA GLY A 553 10.48 5.89 -8.13
C GLY A 553 10.18 5.35 -6.73
N VAL A 554 11.24 4.92 -6.03
CA VAL A 554 11.61 5.39 -4.68
C VAL A 554 13.14 5.21 -4.60
N SER A 555 13.91 6.28 -4.38
CA SER A 555 15.27 6.21 -3.85
C SER A 555 15.59 7.54 -3.16
N THR A 556 16.16 7.42 -1.97
CA THR A 556 16.54 8.52 -1.10
C THR A 556 17.87 9.13 -1.55
N ARG A 557 18.26 10.28 -0.96
CA ARG A 557 18.73 11.47 -1.67
C ARG A 557 20.22 11.55 -2.05
N GLU A 558 20.99 10.47 -1.96
CA GLU A 558 22.43 10.49 -2.34
C GLU A 558 22.76 9.56 -3.52
N ASP A 559 22.14 8.38 -3.59
CA ASP A 559 22.36 7.43 -4.71
C ASP A 559 21.43 7.67 -5.92
N SER A 560 20.46 8.59 -5.77
CA SER A 560 19.45 8.96 -6.80
C SER A 560 20.04 9.55 -8.08
N ALA A 561 21.36 9.73 -8.17
CA ALA A 561 21.95 10.45 -9.29
C ALA A 561 21.90 9.68 -10.61
N PHE A 562 21.87 8.35 -10.56
CA PHE A 562 21.95 7.54 -11.76
C PHE A 562 20.58 7.17 -12.38
N VAL A 563 19.56 6.99 -11.53
CA VAL A 563 18.26 6.46 -11.97
C VAL A 563 17.34 7.54 -12.52
N GLU A 564 17.40 8.78 -12.03
CA GLU A 564 16.42 9.77 -12.46
C GLU A 564 16.57 10.22 -13.91
N GLY A 565 17.77 10.17 -14.53
CA GLY A 565 17.90 10.65 -15.91
C GLY A 565 18.26 9.68 -17.01
N VAL A 566 18.70 8.46 -16.68
CA VAL A 566 18.73 7.38 -17.68
C VAL A 566 17.38 6.67 -17.74
N ASN A 567 16.59 6.71 -16.65
CA ASN A 567 15.31 6.02 -16.56
C ASN A 567 14.10 6.93 -16.81
N LEU A 568 14.25 7.99 -17.60
CA LEU A 568 13.12 8.71 -18.21
C LEU A 568 12.68 8.11 -19.56
N VAL A 569 13.49 7.24 -20.19
CA VAL A 569 13.38 6.94 -21.63
C VAL A 569 12.53 5.70 -21.99
N GLY A 570 12.48 4.69 -21.12
CA GLY A 570 11.94 3.34 -21.41
C GLY A 570 10.46 3.16 -21.78
N ASN A 571 9.47 3.38 -20.90
CA ASN A 571 8.08 2.98 -21.21
C ASN A 571 7.04 4.00 -20.67
N ASP A 572 6.20 4.50 -21.59
CA ASP A 572 5.05 5.42 -21.44
C ASP A 572 5.21 6.88 -21.00
N TRP A 573 6.44 7.40 -20.87
CA TRP A 573 6.67 8.83 -20.57
C TRP A 573 6.60 9.78 -21.77
N GLY A 574 5.91 9.41 -22.85
CA GLY A 574 5.70 10.29 -24.03
C GLY A 574 5.60 11.78 -23.69
N PRO A 575 4.78 12.21 -22.73
CA PRO A 575 4.63 13.63 -22.39
C PRO A 575 5.88 14.36 -21.89
N LEU A 576 6.82 13.73 -21.17
CA LEU A 576 8.01 14.41 -20.60
C LEU A 576 9.07 14.80 -21.65
N TRP A 577 9.04 14.15 -22.81
CA TRP A 577 10.01 14.31 -23.90
C TRP A 577 9.59 15.36 -24.94
N PHE A 578 8.49 16.06 -24.69
CA PHE A 578 7.92 17.01 -25.62
C PHE A 578 7.77 18.34 -24.92
N PRO A 579 8.31 19.43 -25.48
CA PRO A 579 8.12 20.76 -24.93
C PRO A 579 6.67 21.20 -25.16
N PRO A 580 6.00 21.85 -24.20
CA PRO A 580 4.68 22.41 -24.42
C PRO A 580 4.76 23.55 -25.43
N ALA A 581 3.68 23.70 -26.18
CA ALA A 581 3.37 24.89 -26.96
C ALA A 581 3.27 26.13 -26.03
N GLU A 582 3.98 27.22 -26.33
CA GLU A 582 4.02 28.46 -25.51
C GLU A 582 2.65 29.04 -25.14
N THR A 583 2.13 28.78 -23.95
CA THR A 583 0.85 29.38 -23.55
C THR A 583 0.99 30.91 -23.54
N LYS A 584 0.08 31.62 -24.22
CA LYS A 584 -0.03 33.09 -24.16
C LYS A 584 -0.45 33.61 -22.78
N HIS A 585 -0.51 32.74 -21.77
CA HIS A 585 -0.94 33.12 -20.44
C HIS A 585 0.22 33.77 -19.66
N PRO A 586 -0.03 34.83 -18.87
CA PRO A 586 0.97 35.36 -17.96
C PRO A 586 1.49 34.22 -17.08
N ALA A 587 2.81 34.19 -16.85
CA ALA A 587 3.48 33.15 -16.09
C ALA A 587 2.64 32.74 -14.88
N SER A 588 2.27 31.45 -14.82
CA SER A 588 1.41 30.97 -13.73
C SER A 588 2.06 31.31 -12.39
N THR A 589 1.25 31.60 -11.37
CA THR A 589 1.75 31.89 -10.02
C THR A 589 2.68 30.79 -9.50
N ASP A 590 2.44 29.53 -9.92
CA ASP A 590 3.31 28.40 -9.64
C ASP A 590 4.65 28.50 -10.38
N LEU A 591 4.68 28.84 -11.67
CA LEU A 591 5.94 29.03 -12.42
C LEU A 591 6.82 30.12 -11.79
N LEU A 592 6.25 31.29 -11.51
CA LEU A 592 6.97 32.40 -10.87
C LEU A 592 7.47 32.03 -9.47
N ARG A 593 6.69 31.27 -8.71
CA ARG A 593 7.10 30.77 -7.40
C ARG A 593 8.31 29.84 -7.52
N GLU A 594 8.28 28.88 -8.44
CA GLU A 594 9.38 27.92 -8.59
C GLU A 594 10.65 28.57 -9.17
N LEU A 595 10.53 29.52 -10.12
CA LEU A 595 11.68 30.31 -10.59
C LEU A 595 12.37 31.04 -9.42
N LYS A 596 11.60 31.69 -8.53
CA LYS A 596 12.14 32.34 -7.34
C LYS A 596 12.76 31.36 -6.35
N ARG A 597 12.20 30.15 -6.21
CA ARG A 597 12.75 29.10 -5.33
C ARG A 597 14.06 28.51 -5.88
N LEU A 598 14.25 28.53 -7.20
CA LEU A 598 15.50 28.11 -7.82
C LEU A 598 16.67 29.05 -7.50
N GLU A 599 16.38 30.29 -7.08
CA GLU A 599 17.37 31.26 -6.60
C GLU A 599 17.57 31.21 -5.07
N GLY A 600 16.91 30.28 -4.38
CA GLY A 600 16.96 30.14 -2.93
C GLY A 600 18.34 29.75 -2.38
N ARG A 601 18.63 30.08 -1.11
CA ARG A 601 19.91 29.75 -0.48
C ARG A 601 20.07 28.25 -0.17
N ASP A 602 18.96 27.54 0.02
CA ASP A 602 18.95 26.11 0.32
C ASP A 602 18.97 25.24 -0.96
N ALA A 603 19.97 24.35 -1.07
CA ALA A 603 20.13 23.42 -2.18
C ALA A 603 18.93 22.45 -2.33
N SER A 604 18.30 22.06 -1.21
CA SER A 604 17.12 21.20 -1.24
C SER A 604 15.92 21.91 -1.88
N GLN A 605 15.71 23.17 -1.53
CA GLN A 605 14.71 24.04 -2.14
C GLN A 605 14.98 24.28 -3.64
N ARG A 606 16.22 24.60 -4.03
CA ARG A 606 16.60 24.78 -5.44
C ARG A 606 16.39 23.52 -6.26
N ARG A 607 16.78 22.36 -5.71
CA ARG A 607 16.57 21.05 -6.37
C ARG A 607 15.09 20.77 -6.58
N SER A 608 14.27 20.99 -5.54
CA SER A 608 12.81 20.85 -5.65
C SER A 608 12.21 21.78 -6.70
N ALA A 609 12.74 23.00 -6.82
CA ALA A 609 12.30 23.96 -7.82
C ALA A 609 12.64 23.49 -9.24
N ALA A 610 13.86 23.00 -9.47
CA ALA A 610 14.27 22.44 -10.76
C ALA A 610 13.37 21.28 -11.20
N ILE A 611 13.05 20.36 -10.29
CA ILE A 611 12.09 19.27 -10.52
C ILE A 611 10.73 19.85 -10.97
N ASN A 612 10.18 20.80 -10.20
CA ASN A 612 8.89 21.40 -10.49
C ASN A 612 8.84 22.12 -11.83
N LEU A 613 9.91 22.82 -12.19
CA LEU A 613 10.04 23.47 -13.50
C LEU A 613 10.06 22.42 -14.63
N GLY A 614 10.73 21.29 -14.43
CA GLY A 614 10.69 20.14 -15.35
C GLY A 614 9.29 19.55 -15.51
N TRP A 615 8.46 19.55 -14.46
CA TRP A 615 7.06 19.14 -14.55
C TRP A 615 6.18 20.14 -15.27
N LEU A 616 6.41 21.43 -15.03
CA LEU A 616 5.71 22.53 -15.70
C LEU A 616 6.08 22.60 -17.18
N LYS A 617 7.31 22.16 -17.53
CA LYS A 617 7.89 22.13 -18.88
C LYS A 617 7.88 23.50 -19.58
N ALA A 618 7.74 24.57 -18.82
CA ALA A 618 7.62 25.89 -19.40
C ALA A 618 8.95 26.24 -20.11
N ARG A 619 8.91 26.48 -21.43
CA ARG A 619 10.12 26.91 -22.19
C ARG A 619 10.75 28.16 -21.56
N SER A 620 9.95 29.04 -20.95
CA SER A 620 10.41 30.22 -20.22
C SER A 620 11.23 29.92 -18.95
N SER A 621 11.33 28.66 -18.51
CA SER A 621 12.21 28.25 -17.42
C SER A 621 13.62 27.83 -17.88
N SER A 622 13.84 27.71 -19.20
CA SER A 622 15.09 27.17 -19.75
C SER A 622 16.32 27.98 -19.35
N GLU A 623 16.25 29.32 -19.37
CA GLU A 623 17.36 30.19 -18.98
C GLU A 623 17.75 29.97 -17.51
N ALA A 624 16.76 29.90 -16.62
CA ALA A 624 16.99 29.68 -15.19
C ALA A 624 17.53 28.26 -14.92
N LEU A 625 17.07 27.25 -15.67
CA LEU A 625 17.57 25.88 -15.58
C LEU A 625 18.99 25.75 -16.15
N ILE A 626 19.31 26.43 -17.25
CA ILE A 626 20.67 26.50 -17.81
C ILE A 626 21.62 27.10 -16.76
N LYS A 627 21.23 28.19 -16.11
CA LYS A 627 22.01 28.76 -15.00
C LYS A 627 22.19 27.78 -13.84
N ALA A 628 21.16 26.99 -13.51
CA ALA A 628 21.23 25.96 -12.47
C ALA A 628 22.13 24.76 -12.85
N LEU A 629 22.52 24.61 -14.13
CA LEU A 629 23.53 23.63 -14.52
C LEU A 629 24.89 23.92 -13.89
N ASP A 630 25.20 25.16 -13.49
CA ASP A 630 26.45 25.53 -12.83
C ASP A 630 26.36 25.56 -11.30
N ASP A 631 25.28 25.02 -10.71
CA ASP A 631 25.12 24.99 -9.26
C ASP A 631 26.22 24.18 -8.55
N SER A 632 26.64 24.68 -7.38
CA SER A 632 27.55 23.98 -6.48
C SER A 632 27.04 22.59 -6.04
N ASP A 633 25.72 22.40 -5.89
CA ASP A 633 25.10 21.13 -5.50
C ASP A 633 24.90 20.22 -6.72
N GLU A 634 25.41 19.00 -6.64
CA GLU A 634 25.37 18.06 -7.77
C GLU A 634 23.98 17.60 -8.17
N GLY A 635 23.04 17.49 -7.23
CA GLY A 635 21.70 17.08 -7.63
C GLY A 635 20.83 18.25 -8.06
N VAL A 636 21.13 19.50 -7.70
CA VAL A 636 20.54 20.65 -8.41
C VAL A 636 20.95 20.62 -9.89
N ARG A 637 22.25 20.43 -10.18
CA ARG A 637 22.73 20.29 -11.58
C ARG A 637 22.03 19.13 -12.29
N ARG A 638 21.93 17.98 -11.63
CA ARG A 638 21.24 16.79 -12.14
C ARG A 638 19.78 17.06 -12.53
N GLU A 639 19.02 17.63 -11.60
CA GLU A 639 17.60 17.92 -11.84
C GLU A 639 17.40 19.02 -12.88
N ALA A 640 18.34 19.96 -12.99
CA ALA A 640 18.34 20.95 -14.06
C ALA A 640 18.53 20.30 -15.44
N VAL A 641 19.46 19.36 -15.59
CA VAL A 641 19.62 18.57 -16.85
C VAL A 641 18.31 17.83 -17.19
N LEU A 642 17.67 17.23 -16.19
CA LEU A 642 16.41 16.51 -16.38
C LEU A 642 15.25 17.41 -16.79
N ALA A 643 15.11 18.55 -16.13
CA ALA A 643 14.08 19.53 -16.43
C ALA A 643 14.25 20.11 -17.85
N LEU A 644 15.50 20.26 -18.30
CA LEU A 644 15.79 20.68 -19.67
C LEU A 644 15.32 19.66 -20.71
N ILE A 645 15.28 18.35 -20.45
CA ILE A 645 14.73 17.38 -21.43
C ILE A 645 13.29 17.73 -21.85
N GLY A 646 12.46 18.24 -20.94
CA GLY A 646 11.08 18.60 -21.22
C GLY A 646 10.83 20.06 -21.62
N SER A 647 11.83 20.93 -21.47
CA SER A 647 11.70 22.38 -21.69
C SER A 647 12.70 22.95 -22.69
N ALA A 648 13.72 22.18 -23.08
CA ALA A 648 14.85 22.61 -23.89
C ALA A 648 14.43 23.12 -25.28
N SER A 649 14.96 24.30 -25.58
CA SER A 649 15.21 24.81 -26.92
C SER A 649 16.62 24.41 -27.39
N ALA A 650 16.96 24.76 -28.63
CA ALA A 650 18.32 24.59 -29.17
C ALA A 650 19.41 25.20 -28.26
N ASP A 651 19.06 26.23 -27.50
CA ASP A 651 19.98 26.98 -26.61
C ASP A 651 20.47 26.15 -25.41
N ALA A 652 19.78 25.04 -25.08
CA ALA A 652 20.21 24.13 -24.02
C ALA A 652 21.28 23.12 -24.50
N VAL A 653 21.49 22.97 -25.82
CA VAL A 653 22.38 21.92 -26.35
C VAL A 653 23.84 22.16 -25.97
N ASP A 654 24.38 23.37 -26.16
CA ASP A 654 25.77 23.68 -25.78
C ASP A 654 26.01 23.51 -24.26
N PRO A 655 25.15 24.04 -23.36
CA PRO A 655 25.27 23.78 -21.92
C PRO A 655 25.17 22.29 -21.53
N LEU A 656 24.36 21.50 -22.24
CA LEU A 656 24.26 20.05 -22.01
C LEU A 656 25.53 19.31 -22.46
N ILE A 657 26.16 19.73 -23.57
CA ILE A 657 27.45 19.20 -24.02
C ILE A 657 28.53 19.45 -22.96
N ASP A 658 28.55 20.63 -22.35
CA ASP A 658 29.50 20.95 -21.28
C ASP A 658 29.33 20.03 -20.06
N ARG A 659 28.09 19.60 -19.76
CA ARG A 659 27.81 18.67 -18.64
C ARG A 659 28.29 17.24 -18.90
N LEU A 660 28.67 16.86 -20.12
CA LEU A 660 29.38 15.58 -20.38
C LEU A 660 30.74 15.52 -19.68
N ALA A 661 31.32 16.67 -19.31
CA ALA A 661 32.56 16.75 -18.57
C ALA A 661 32.37 16.99 -17.05
N ASP A 662 31.14 16.95 -16.52
CA ASP A 662 30.84 17.20 -15.10
C ASP A 662 31.67 16.29 -14.18
N ARG A 663 31.95 16.76 -12.97
CA ARG A 663 32.67 16.00 -11.94
C ARG A 663 31.90 14.77 -11.46
N ASN A 664 30.58 14.87 -11.35
CA ASN A 664 29.71 13.78 -10.93
C ASN A 664 29.28 12.95 -12.15
N TRP A 665 29.49 11.64 -12.09
CA TRP A 665 29.25 10.70 -13.19
C TRP A 665 27.79 10.58 -13.61
N ALA A 666 26.87 10.76 -12.66
CA ALA A 666 25.46 10.71 -12.92
C ALA A 666 24.98 11.92 -13.73
N VAL A 667 25.46 13.13 -13.43
CA VAL A 667 25.16 14.32 -14.24
C VAL A 667 25.60 14.12 -15.69
N ARG A 668 26.76 13.48 -15.92
CA ARG A 668 27.27 13.18 -17.27
C ARG A 668 26.37 12.19 -18.03
N SER A 669 25.93 11.12 -17.37
CA SER A 669 25.05 10.10 -17.96
C SER A 669 23.71 10.68 -18.41
N ILE A 670 23.14 11.55 -17.59
CA ILE A 670 21.88 12.21 -17.90
C ILE A 670 22.06 13.25 -19.00
N ALA A 671 23.17 13.99 -19.01
CA ALA A 671 23.47 14.96 -20.06
C ALA A 671 23.56 14.28 -21.43
N HIS A 672 24.20 13.11 -21.52
CA HIS A 672 24.22 12.31 -22.76
C HIS A 672 22.82 11.88 -23.20
N THR A 673 22.00 11.42 -22.24
CA THR A 673 20.60 11.06 -22.51
C THR A 673 19.77 12.24 -22.99
N ALA A 674 19.97 13.42 -22.39
CA ALA A 674 19.32 14.67 -22.78
C ALA A 674 19.75 15.12 -24.18
N LEU A 675 21.02 14.97 -24.53
CA LEU A 675 21.51 15.26 -25.88
C LEU A 675 20.88 14.33 -26.93
N LEU A 676 20.80 13.02 -26.63
CA LEU A 676 20.06 12.08 -27.49
C LEU A 676 18.57 12.45 -27.60
N ALA A 677 17.95 12.95 -26.52
CA ALA A 677 16.56 13.38 -26.49
C ALA A 677 16.29 14.56 -27.43
N VAL A 678 17.08 15.62 -27.25
CA VAL A 678 16.89 16.91 -27.90
C VAL A 678 17.36 16.85 -29.35
N THR A 679 18.45 16.14 -29.62
CA THR A 679 19.06 16.10 -30.95
C THR A 679 18.71 14.85 -31.74
N GLY A 680 18.34 13.73 -31.12
CA GLY A 680 18.11 12.47 -31.83
C GLY A 680 19.39 11.82 -32.39
N GLN A 681 20.56 12.32 -31.97
CA GLN A 681 21.88 11.79 -32.31
C GLN A 681 22.44 10.94 -31.17
N SER A 682 23.17 9.88 -31.51
CA SER A 682 23.88 9.04 -30.54
C SER A 682 25.36 8.97 -30.89
N LEU A 683 26.22 9.36 -29.96
CA LEU A 683 27.66 9.16 -30.03
C LEU A 683 28.09 8.21 -28.89
N PRO A 684 29.13 7.37 -29.09
CA PRO A 684 29.67 6.52 -28.04
C PRO A 684 30.02 7.30 -26.78
N PHE A 685 29.61 6.80 -25.62
CA PHE A 685 29.76 7.52 -24.35
C PHE A 685 30.00 6.56 -23.19
N GLU A 686 30.95 6.92 -22.33
CA GLU A 686 31.38 6.16 -21.16
C GLU A 686 31.33 7.07 -19.93
N PRO A 687 30.31 6.92 -19.06
CA PRO A 687 30.10 7.85 -17.96
C PRO A 687 31.22 7.81 -16.92
N GLU A 688 31.88 6.68 -16.71
CA GLU A 688 32.94 6.50 -15.68
C GLU A 688 34.37 6.74 -16.21
N ALA A 689 34.52 7.13 -17.48
CA ALA A 689 35.82 7.27 -18.10
C ALA A 689 36.71 8.32 -17.41
N LYS A 690 38.04 8.17 -17.55
CA LYS A 690 39.03 9.13 -17.02
C LYS A 690 38.86 10.51 -17.64
N SER A 691 39.30 11.57 -16.95
CA SER A 691 39.03 12.97 -17.34
C SER A 691 39.44 13.34 -18.77
N SER A 692 40.55 12.78 -19.29
CA SER A 692 40.98 12.97 -20.67
C SER A 692 39.97 12.45 -21.69
N VAL A 693 39.42 11.26 -21.44
CA VAL A 693 38.41 10.61 -22.30
C VAL A 693 37.10 11.39 -22.25
N ARG A 694 36.68 11.87 -21.07
CA ARG A 694 35.45 12.68 -20.93
C ARG A 694 35.52 14.00 -21.71
N LYS A 695 36.68 14.67 -21.67
CA LYS A 695 36.90 15.91 -22.46
C LYS A 695 36.87 15.62 -23.96
N ALA A 696 37.40 14.49 -24.41
CA ALA A 696 37.32 14.08 -25.81
C ALA A 696 35.87 13.77 -26.25
N GLN A 697 35.08 13.10 -25.41
CA GLN A 697 33.66 12.83 -25.66
C GLN A 697 32.83 14.12 -25.79
N ALA A 698 33.04 15.09 -24.89
CA ALA A 698 32.43 16.42 -24.98
C ALA A 698 32.86 17.17 -26.26
N ALA A 699 34.14 17.14 -26.61
CA ALA A 699 34.66 17.80 -27.82
C ALA A 699 34.07 17.20 -29.10
N ALA A 700 33.90 15.88 -29.17
CA ALA A 700 33.26 15.21 -30.30
C ALA A 700 31.80 15.66 -30.48
N TRP A 701 31.05 15.76 -29.38
CA TRP A 701 29.69 16.31 -29.39
C TRP A 701 29.66 17.77 -29.85
N ALA A 702 30.54 18.63 -29.32
CA ALA A 702 30.63 20.04 -29.69
C ALA A 702 30.98 20.23 -31.18
N GLN A 703 31.91 19.41 -31.70
CA GLN A 703 32.29 19.44 -33.11
C GLN A 703 31.12 19.04 -34.01
N TRP A 704 30.42 17.96 -33.68
CA TRP A 704 29.24 17.53 -34.43
C TRP A 704 28.15 18.61 -34.45
N TRP A 705 27.85 19.20 -33.29
CA TRP A 705 26.82 20.23 -33.17
C TRP A 705 27.15 21.50 -33.98
N LYS A 706 28.42 21.96 -33.96
CA LYS A 706 28.88 23.12 -34.73
C LYS A 706 28.86 22.90 -36.25
N GLN A 707 29.11 21.67 -36.71
CA GLN A 707 29.18 21.36 -38.14
C GLN A 707 27.81 21.01 -38.77
N GLY A 708 26.87 20.48 -37.97
CA GLY A 708 25.65 19.84 -38.49
C GLY A 708 24.31 20.49 -38.13
N SER A 709 24.24 21.46 -37.21
CA SER A 709 22.96 21.95 -36.67
C SER A 709 22.04 22.64 -37.71
N ILE A 710 22.61 23.28 -38.74
CA ILE A 710 21.84 24.06 -39.73
C ILE A 710 21.00 23.17 -40.69
N THR A 711 21.40 21.91 -40.91
CA THR A 711 20.71 20.99 -41.84
C THR A 711 20.13 19.74 -41.17
N TRP A 712 20.28 19.62 -39.84
CA TRP A 712 19.95 18.40 -39.12
C TRP A 712 18.47 18.01 -39.18
N CYS A 713 17.55 18.97 -39.06
CA CYS A 713 16.11 18.68 -39.19
C CYS A 713 15.76 18.07 -40.56
N ALA A 714 16.49 18.42 -41.63
CA ALA A 714 16.31 17.78 -42.94
C ALA A 714 16.72 16.30 -42.94
N GLU A 715 17.79 15.95 -42.23
CA GLU A 715 18.22 14.56 -42.08
C GLU A 715 17.25 13.77 -41.19
N LEU A 716 16.72 14.37 -40.13
CA LEU A 716 15.68 13.76 -39.31
C LEU A 716 14.41 13.45 -40.13
N ARG A 717 13.98 14.37 -41.02
CA ARG A 717 12.86 14.12 -41.95
C ARG A 717 13.13 12.95 -42.90
N LYS A 718 14.37 12.85 -43.42
CA LYS A 718 14.80 11.74 -44.28
C LYS A 718 14.77 10.41 -43.52
N ARG A 719 15.29 10.38 -42.28
CA ARG A 719 15.24 9.22 -41.39
C ARG A 719 13.80 8.78 -41.12
N LEU A 720 12.88 9.71 -40.87
CA LEU A 720 11.46 9.40 -40.65
C LEU A 720 10.74 8.92 -41.90
N THR A 721 11.15 9.41 -43.08
CA THR A 721 10.63 8.89 -44.36
C THR A 721 11.04 7.44 -44.56
N ALA A 722 12.29 7.08 -44.22
CA ALA A 722 12.80 5.72 -44.32
C ALA A 722 12.24 4.79 -43.22
N ASN A 723 12.12 5.29 -42.00
CA ASN A 723 11.60 4.55 -40.85
C ASN A 723 10.64 5.44 -40.02
N PRO A 724 9.31 5.33 -40.24
CA PRO A 724 8.33 6.11 -39.48
C PRO A 724 8.25 5.72 -37.99
N ASN A 725 8.94 4.67 -37.55
CA ASN A 725 8.99 4.25 -36.15
C ASN A 725 10.24 4.73 -35.41
N ASP A 726 11.09 5.57 -36.03
CA ASP A 726 12.26 6.17 -35.36
C ASP A 726 11.81 7.21 -34.31
N ARG A 727 11.64 6.72 -33.07
CA ARG A 727 11.14 7.52 -31.95
C ARG A 727 12.06 8.67 -31.58
N TYR A 728 13.37 8.55 -31.82
CA TYR A 728 14.34 9.60 -31.48
C TYR A 728 14.28 10.74 -32.48
N ALA A 729 14.13 10.43 -33.77
CA ALA A 729 13.94 11.46 -34.79
C ALA A 729 12.62 12.23 -34.60
N ILE A 730 11.54 11.56 -34.22
CA ILE A 730 10.26 12.22 -33.88
C ILE A 730 10.42 13.20 -32.72
N LYS A 731 11.08 12.76 -31.64
CA LYS A 731 11.32 13.58 -30.44
C LYS A 731 12.20 14.80 -30.75
N ALA A 732 13.30 14.59 -31.47
CA ALA A 732 14.21 15.66 -31.85
C ALA A 732 13.51 16.74 -32.70
N LEU A 733 12.66 16.35 -33.65
CA LEU A 733 11.86 17.32 -34.42
C LEU A 733 10.86 18.11 -33.56
N ALA A 734 10.40 17.59 -32.43
CA ALA A 734 9.54 18.37 -31.55
C ALA A 734 10.30 19.45 -30.74
N HIS A 735 11.61 19.26 -30.52
CA HIS A 735 12.48 20.22 -29.85
C HIS A 735 13.09 21.23 -30.83
N LEU A 736 13.64 20.74 -31.93
CA LEU A 736 14.45 21.49 -32.88
C LEU A 736 13.72 21.82 -34.20
N GLY A 737 12.62 21.14 -34.48
CA GLY A 737 11.87 21.33 -35.72
C GLY A 737 11.03 22.61 -35.73
N GLY A 738 10.48 22.90 -36.90
CA GLY A 738 9.61 24.04 -37.15
C GLY A 738 8.44 23.69 -38.07
N GLU A 739 7.82 24.70 -38.67
CA GLU A 739 6.65 24.53 -39.54
C GLU A 739 6.92 23.58 -40.73
N ALA A 740 8.15 23.59 -41.27
CA ALA A 740 8.57 22.71 -42.36
C ALA A 740 8.55 21.20 -42.02
N ASP A 741 8.47 20.84 -40.73
CA ASP A 741 8.46 19.45 -40.26
C ASP A 741 7.04 18.88 -40.09
N VAL A 742 6.03 19.74 -40.07
CA VAL A 742 4.64 19.39 -39.76
C VAL A 742 4.08 18.35 -40.74
N GLU A 743 4.26 18.55 -42.05
CA GLU A 743 3.77 17.62 -43.07
C GLU A 743 4.41 16.22 -42.94
N THR A 744 5.70 16.18 -42.59
CA THR A 744 6.41 14.90 -42.36
C THR A 744 5.82 14.19 -41.15
N LEU A 745 5.59 14.91 -40.05
CA LEU A 745 5.00 14.35 -38.83
C LEU A 745 3.54 13.92 -39.04
N ILE A 746 2.73 14.66 -39.81
CA ILE A 746 1.37 14.26 -40.22
C ILE A 746 1.42 12.93 -40.99
N ALA A 747 2.35 12.78 -41.93
CA ALA A 747 2.53 11.53 -42.66
C ALA A 747 2.95 10.37 -41.74
N VAL A 748 3.81 10.63 -40.75
CA VAL A 748 4.23 9.65 -39.73
C VAL A 748 3.06 9.19 -38.86
N VAL A 749 2.14 10.09 -38.47
CA VAL A 749 0.93 9.70 -37.70
C VAL A 749 0.10 8.64 -38.42
N SER A 750 0.07 8.64 -39.76
CA SER A 750 -0.66 7.65 -40.54
C SER A 750 0.11 6.34 -40.74
N LYS A 751 1.45 6.37 -40.74
CA LYS A 751 2.31 5.22 -41.11
C LYS A 751 2.96 4.50 -39.91
N ALA A 752 3.16 5.19 -38.80
CA ALA A 752 3.82 4.65 -37.60
C ALA A 752 2.91 3.70 -36.81
N LYS A 753 3.51 2.76 -36.08
CA LYS A 753 2.81 1.80 -35.22
C LYS A 753 3.17 1.98 -33.74
N GLY A 754 2.27 1.54 -32.86
CA GLY A 754 2.49 1.55 -31.41
C GLY A 754 2.83 2.96 -30.87
N THR A 755 3.81 3.04 -29.98
CA THR A 755 4.15 4.28 -29.29
C THR A 755 4.75 5.37 -30.18
N ALA A 756 5.35 5.03 -31.33
CA ALA A 756 5.89 6.02 -32.27
C ALA A 756 4.79 6.92 -32.85
N ARG A 757 3.60 6.37 -33.11
CA ARG A 757 2.43 7.14 -33.55
C ARG A 757 2.00 8.15 -32.49
N SER A 758 1.95 7.74 -31.22
CA SER A 758 1.66 8.63 -30.09
C SER A 758 2.72 9.73 -29.89
N TYR A 759 3.96 9.49 -30.30
CA TYR A 759 5.04 10.49 -30.25
C TYR A 759 4.89 11.50 -31.38
N ALA A 760 4.55 11.07 -32.59
CA ALA A 760 4.33 11.98 -33.71
C ALA A 760 3.14 12.91 -33.45
N ILE A 761 2.05 12.38 -32.86
CA ILE A 761 0.91 13.19 -32.43
C ILE A 761 1.32 14.27 -31.42
N ARG A 762 2.14 13.94 -30.41
CA ARG A 762 2.61 14.92 -29.43
C ARG A 762 3.57 15.95 -30.02
N ALA A 763 4.44 15.53 -30.95
CA ALA A 763 5.32 16.44 -31.68
C ALA A 763 4.53 17.51 -32.45
N LEU A 764 3.40 17.14 -33.08
CA LEU A 764 2.49 18.09 -33.73
C LEU A 764 1.89 19.10 -32.75
N GLY A 765 1.59 18.65 -31.52
CA GLY A 765 1.18 19.51 -30.41
C GLY A 765 2.24 20.54 -30.05
N SER A 766 3.48 20.09 -29.81
CA SER A 766 4.64 20.92 -29.48
C SER A 766 4.93 21.99 -30.52
N LEU A 767 4.77 21.65 -31.81
CA LEU A 767 5.00 22.54 -32.94
C LEU A 767 3.81 23.47 -33.25
N ARG A 768 2.68 23.37 -32.50
CA ARG A 768 1.44 24.13 -32.76
C ARG A 768 0.91 23.95 -34.19
N ALA A 769 0.97 22.72 -34.69
CA ALA A 769 0.57 22.39 -36.05
C ALA A 769 -0.95 22.59 -36.28
N VAL A 770 -1.37 23.82 -36.63
CA VAL A 770 -2.80 24.14 -36.89
C VAL A 770 -3.39 23.26 -38.00
N GLY A 771 -2.59 22.93 -39.03
CA GLY A 771 -2.97 22.03 -40.11
C GLY A 771 -3.27 20.58 -39.65
N ALA A 772 -2.81 20.17 -38.48
CA ALA A 772 -3.06 18.83 -37.93
C ALA A 772 -4.39 18.72 -37.17
N VAL A 773 -5.08 19.83 -36.86
CA VAL A 773 -6.27 19.83 -36.00
C VAL A 773 -7.37 18.92 -36.54
N ASP A 774 -7.63 18.92 -37.85
CA ASP A 774 -8.68 18.08 -38.44
C ASP A 774 -8.30 16.58 -38.43
N LEU A 775 -7.01 16.24 -38.45
CA LEU A 775 -6.53 14.86 -38.26
C LEU A 775 -6.72 14.43 -36.80
N LEU A 776 -6.32 15.27 -35.85
CA LEU A 776 -6.40 14.97 -34.42
C LEU A 776 -7.85 14.91 -33.93
N ALA A 777 -8.72 15.81 -34.43
CA ALA A 777 -10.15 15.79 -34.13
C ALA A 777 -10.79 14.47 -34.58
N ARG A 778 -10.45 13.94 -35.76
CA ARG A 778 -10.95 12.62 -36.22
C ARG A 778 -10.52 11.45 -35.32
N ILE A 779 -9.34 11.51 -34.71
CA ILE A 779 -8.90 10.50 -33.73
C ILE A 779 -9.74 10.61 -32.46
N VAL A 780 -10.02 11.83 -32.01
CA VAL A 780 -10.84 12.10 -30.81
C VAL A 780 -12.33 11.80 -31.04
N GLU A 781 -12.86 12.10 -32.22
CA GLU A 781 -14.27 11.95 -32.58
C GLU A 781 -14.62 10.53 -33.05
N SER A 782 -13.67 9.60 -32.97
CA SER A 782 -13.92 8.20 -33.31
C SER A 782 -14.71 7.49 -32.22
N GLU A 783 -15.76 6.76 -32.61
CA GLU A 783 -16.51 5.87 -31.72
C GLU A 783 -15.73 4.61 -31.31
N LYS A 784 -14.63 4.29 -32.01
CA LYS A 784 -13.77 3.14 -31.68
C LYS A 784 -12.75 3.56 -30.62
N LYS A 785 -12.49 2.67 -29.65
CA LYS A 785 -11.41 2.86 -28.67
C LYS A 785 -10.05 2.92 -29.38
N ASP A 786 -9.56 4.14 -29.64
CA ASP A 786 -8.23 4.37 -30.21
C ASP A 786 -7.19 4.50 -29.07
N PRO A 787 -6.14 3.67 -29.03
CA PRO A 787 -5.11 3.73 -28.00
C PRO A 787 -4.29 5.04 -28.00
N HIS A 788 -4.45 5.89 -29.02
CA HIS A 788 -3.77 7.17 -29.18
C HIS A 788 -4.63 8.38 -28.78
N LEU A 789 -5.87 8.17 -28.33
CA LEU A 789 -6.81 9.23 -27.89
C LEU A 789 -6.14 10.22 -26.93
N GLY A 790 -5.44 9.72 -25.91
CA GLY A 790 -4.77 10.57 -24.92
C GLY A 790 -3.69 11.48 -25.53
N ALA A 791 -2.96 11.00 -26.54
CA ALA A 791 -1.97 11.82 -27.24
C ALA A 791 -2.63 12.91 -28.10
N ALA A 792 -3.74 12.58 -28.77
CA ALA A 792 -4.48 13.54 -29.61
C ALA A 792 -5.12 14.65 -28.78
N VAL A 793 -5.70 14.31 -27.62
CA VAL A 793 -6.23 15.27 -26.64
C VAL A 793 -5.15 16.23 -26.16
N GLU A 794 -3.98 15.71 -25.77
CA GLU A 794 -2.83 16.53 -25.34
C GLU A 794 -2.40 17.50 -26.45
N ALA A 795 -2.25 17.02 -27.68
CA ALA A 795 -1.82 17.82 -28.82
C ALA A 795 -2.84 18.91 -29.19
N LEU A 796 -4.15 18.60 -29.17
CA LEU A 796 -5.22 19.58 -29.39
C LEU A 796 -5.21 20.69 -28.33
N GLY A 797 -4.98 20.34 -27.07
CA GLY A 797 -4.85 21.32 -25.98
C GLY A 797 -3.66 22.27 -26.17
N GLN A 798 -2.56 21.77 -26.76
CA GLN A 798 -1.36 22.56 -27.06
C GLN A 798 -1.50 23.44 -28.30
N ILE A 799 -2.14 22.95 -29.36
CA ILE A 799 -2.40 23.71 -30.59
C ILE A 799 -3.44 24.82 -30.34
N GLY A 800 -4.52 24.49 -29.62
CA GLY A 800 -5.59 25.41 -29.30
C GLY A 800 -6.49 25.81 -30.48
N GLY A 801 -7.29 26.85 -30.27
CA GLY A 801 -8.24 27.38 -31.26
C GLY A 801 -9.65 26.76 -31.21
N PRO A 802 -10.64 27.35 -31.93
CA PRO A 802 -12.05 26.98 -31.80
C PRO A 802 -12.39 25.55 -32.26
N LYS A 803 -11.65 24.99 -33.23
CA LYS A 803 -11.82 23.61 -33.68
C LYS A 803 -11.32 22.62 -32.64
N ALA A 804 -10.12 22.84 -32.09
CA ALA A 804 -9.57 22.01 -31.02
C ALA A 804 -10.45 22.03 -29.77
N ALA A 805 -10.98 23.21 -29.41
CA ALA A 805 -11.97 23.37 -28.34
C ALA A 805 -13.19 22.46 -28.52
N ARG A 806 -13.79 22.44 -29.72
CA ARG A 806 -14.96 21.59 -30.01
C ARG A 806 -14.65 20.11 -29.88
N ALA A 807 -13.50 19.66 -30.39
CA ALA A 807 -13.07 18.27 -30.26
C ALA A 807 -12.82 17.87 -28.78
N LEU A 808 -12.28 18.78 -27.96
CA LEU A 808 -12.10 18.54 -26.52
C LEU A 808 -13.42 18.48 -25.75
N VAL A 809 -14.42 19.30 -26.11
CA VAL A 809 -15.78 19.19 -25.57
C VAL A 809 -16.41 17.86 -25.97
N TYR A 810 -16.28 17.46 -27.24
CA TYR A 810 -16.73 16.14 -27.68
C TYR A 810 -16.07 15.01 -26.86
N ALA A 811 -14.76 15.12 -26.60
CA ALA A 811 -14.04 14.16 -25.78
C ALA A 811 -14.58 14.08 -24.35
N LEU A 812 -14.91 15.23 -23.76
CA LEU A 812 -15.53 15.29 -22.44
C LEU A 812 -16.92 14.64 -22.42
N ASP A 813 -17.67 14.73 -23.51
CA ASP A 813 -19.02 14.17 -23.59
C ASP A 813 -19.02 12.64 -23.82
N HIS A 814 -18.10 12.13 -24.63
CA HIS A 814 -18.13 10.74 -25.13
C HIS A 814 -17.05 9.83 -24.55
N HIS A 815 -15.92 10.39 -24.10
CA HIS A 815 -14.76 9.62 -23.62
C HIS A 815 -14.43 9.87 -22.15
N ALA A 816 -15.07 10.84 -21.49
CA ALA A 816 -14.88 11.05 -20.07
C ALA A 816 -15.55 9.93 -19.28
N GLU A 817 -14.77 9.31 -18.41
CA GLU A 817 -15.26 8.32 -17.46
C GLU A 817 -16.01 9.05 -16.34
N THR A 818 -17.15 8.50 -15.94
CA THR A 818 -17.93 9.00 -14.80
C THR A 818 -17.27 8.65 -13.47
N GLN A 819 -16.45 7.58 -13.41
CA GLN A 819 -15.69 7.16 -12.23
C GLN A 819 -14.22 7.57 -12.31
N ILE A 820 -13.88 8.72 -11.75
CA ILE A 820 -12.48 9.18 -11.69
C ILE A 820 -11.85 8.66 -10.40
N ALA A 821 -11.43 7.40 -10.42
CA ALA A 821 -10.42 6.96 -9.46
C ALA A 821 -9.16 7.84 -9.67
N CYS A 822 -8.43 8.15 -8.60
CA CYS A 822 -7.39 9.19 -8.48
C CYS A 822 -6.12 9.06 -9.38
N TRP A 823 -6.28 8.60 -10.62
CA TRP A 823 -5.25 8.30 -11.58
C TRP A 823 -5.09 9.44 -12.58
N ARG A 824 -3.92 10.09 -12.58
CA ARG A 824 -3.49 11.05 -13.62
C ARG A 824 -3.43 10.45 -15.04
N HIS A 825 -3.66 9.14 -15.17
CA HIS A 825 -3.74 8.42 -16.43
C HIS A 825 -5.17 8.32 -16.99
N SER A 826 -6.20 8.73 -16.24
CA SER A 826 -7.57 8.72 -16.75
C SER A 826 -7.69 9.65 -17.97
N PRO A 827 -8.38 9.23 -19.04
CA PRO A 827 -8.70 10.07 -20.18
C PRO A 827 -9.32 11.42 -19.76
N THR A 828 -10.17 11.41 -18.74
CA THR A 828 -10.84 12.62 -18.21
C THR A 828 -9.85 13.67 -17.72
N TYR A 829 -8.80 13.28 -16.99
CA TYR A 829 -7.78 14.23 -16.52
C TYR A 829 -7.06 14.93 -17.68
N ARG A 830 -6.70 14.18 -18.72
CA ARG A 830 -6.00 14.74 -19.90
C ARG A 830 -6.89 15.68 -20.68
N ILE A 831 -8.18 15.36 -20.80
CA ILE A 831 -9.19 16.22 -21.44
C ILE A 831 -9.29 17.54 -20.67
N LEU A 832 -9.47 17.49 -19.34
CA LEU A 832 -9.56 18.70 -18.52
C LEU A 832 -8.28 19.56 -18.61
N LEU A 833 -7.11 18.92 -18.62
CA LEU A 833 -5.84 19.63 -18.73
C LEU A 833 -5.70 20.30 -20.10
N ALA A 834 -6.05 19.59 -21.17
CA ALA A 834 -6.07 20.13 -22.52
C ALA A 834 -7.04 21.32 -22.63
N MET A 835 -8.24 21.22 -22.03
CA MET A 835 -9.22 22.31 -22.00
C MET A 835 -8.69 23.55 -21.28
N ALA A 836 -8.03 23.38 -20.13
CA ALA A 836 -7.40 24.48 -19.42
C ALA A 836 -6.33 25.21 -20.25
N ASN A 837 -5.61 24.49 -21.12
CA ASN A 837 -4.60 25.06 -22.02
C ASN A 837 -5.18 25.87 -23.19
N VAL A 838 -6.39 25.53 -23.68
CA VAL A 838 -7.03 26.27 -24.78
C VAL A 838 -7.59 27.63 -24.32
N GLY A 839 -8.01 27.75 -23.06
CA GLY A 839 -8.43 29.01 -22.44
C GLY A 839 -9.95 29.31 -22.46
N PRO A 840 -10.36 30.53 -22.05
CA PRO A 840 -11.74 30.86 -21.63
C PRO A 840 -12.83 30.72 -22.70
N GLN A 841 -12.54 31.07 -23.96
CA GLN A 841 -13.55 31.08 -25.03
C GLN A 841 -14.05 29.67 -25.39
N ALA A 842 -13.26 28.63 -25.10
CA ALA A 842 -13.57 27.23 -25.36
C ALA A 842 -14.34 26.53 -24.22
N CYS A 843 -14.26 27.07 -22.99
CA CYS A 843 -14.72 26.39 -21.78
C CYS A 843 -16.17 26.75 -21.36
N ARG A 844 -16.77 27.79 -21.98
CA ARG A 844 -18.08 28.36 -21.58
C ARG A 844 -19.27 27.43 -21.60
N SER A 845 -19.28 26.43 -22.47
CA SER A 845 -20.32 25.40 -22.55
C SER A 845 -20.00 24.16 -21.70
N ALA A 846 -18.75 24.00 -21.28
CA ALA A 846 -18.28 22.77 -20.67
C ALA A 846 -18.40 22.75 -19.15
N VAL A 847 -18.46 23.90 -18.47
CA VAL A 847 -18.47 23.97 -16.99
C VAL A 847 -19.54 23.07 -16.34
N PRO A 848 -20.82 23.05 -16.78
CA PRO A 848 -21.80 22.13 -16.21
C PRO A 848 -21.37 20.65 -16.34
N ARG A 849 -20.75 20.29 -17.47
CA ARG A 849 -20.24 18.93 -17.71
C ARG A 849 -18.98 18.63 -16.90
N VAL A 850 -18.06 19.58 -16.78
CA VAL A 850 -16.85 19.47 -15.96
C VAL A 850 -17.22 19.25 -14.48
N LEU A 851 -18.22 19.98 -13.98
CA LEU A 851 -18.74 19.78 -12.62
C LEU A 851 -19.37 18.38 -12.50
N LEU A 852 -20.16 17.92 -13.47
CA LEU A 852 -20.71 16.55 -13.49
C LEU A 852 -19.65 15.45 -13.55
N THR A 853 -18.50 15.69 -14.20
CA THR A 853 -17.38 14.73 -14.18
C THR A 853 -16.66 14.69 -12.83
N THR A 854 -16.95 15.63 -11.93
CA THR A 854 -16.31 15.67 -10.62
C THR A 854 -17.07 14.76 -9.67
N GLU A 855 -16.59 13.53 -9.50
CA GLU A 855 -17.12 12.68 -8.44
C GLU A 855 -16.80 13.26 -7.07
N CYS A 856 -17.79 13.16 -6.19
CA CYS A 856 -17.63 13.35 -4.77
C CYS A 856 -17.19 12.02 -4.16
N ASP A 857 -15.91 11.70 -4.35
CA ASP A 857 -15.28 10.52 -3.76
C ASP A 857 -15.11 10.74 -2.26
N VAL A 858 -15.65 9.82 -1.45
CA VAL A 858 -15.55 9.90 0.01
C VAL A 858 -14.16 9.69 0.55
N ASP A 859 -13.24 9.15 -0.25
CA ASP A 859 -11.81 9.16 0.06
C ASP A 859 -11.33 10.59 0.23
N ARG A 860 -11.81 11.51 -0.62
CA ARG A 860 -11.45 12.94 -0.57
C ARG A 860 -12.04 13.67 0.65
N LEU A 861 -12.92 13.03 1.42
CA LEU A 861 -13.37 13.53 2.73
C LEU A 861 -12.26 13.50 3.80
N THR A 862 -11.08 12.96 3.51
CA THR A 862 -9.97 12.91 4.47
C THR A 862 -8.85 13.89 4.15
N LEU A 863 -8.91 14.57 3.00
CA LEU A 863 -8.04 15.69 2.71
C LEU A 863 -8.70 16.99 3.08
N TYR A 864 -7.90 17.95 3.54
CA TYR A 864 -8.33 19.34 3.58
C TYR A 864 -8.07 20.06 2.27
N GLU A 865 -6.88 19.89 1.69
CA GLU A 865 -6.50 20.51 0.41
C GLU A 865 -7.23 19.89 -0.78
N LEU A 866 -7.44 20.70 -1.81
CA LEU A 866 -7.93 20.21 -3.11
C LEU A 866 -6.87 19.32 -3.76
N ASP A 867 -7.32 18.21 -4.35
CA ASP A 867 -6.44 17.34 -5.14
C ASP A 867 -6.09 17.95 -6.52
N THR A 868 -5.31 17.23 -7.33
CA THR A 868 -4.85 17.74 -8.64
C THR A 868 -6.02 17.99 -9.61
N ILE A 869 -7.07 17.16 -9.57
CA ILE A 869 -8.24 17.25 -10.44
C ILE A 869 -9.15 18.38 -9.96
N GLU A 870 -9.42 18.47 -8.66
CA GLU A 870 -10.23 19.53 -8.06
C GLU A 870 -9.60 20.92 -8.27
N ARG A 871 -8.26 21.04 -8.16
CA ARG A 871 -7.52 22.27 -8.50
C ARG A 871 -7.67 22.64 -9.97
N LEU A 872 -7.60 21.64 -10.86
CA LEU A 872 -7.75 21.84 -12.30
C LEU A 872 -9.17 22.26 -12.66
N ILE A 873 -10.18 21.61 -12.09
CA ILE A 873 -11.60 22.00 -12.24
C ILE A 873 -11.82 23.42 -11.71
N ARG A 874 -11.34 23.72 -10.49
CA ARG A 874 -11.40 25.07 -9.91
C ARG A 874 -10.71 26.09 -10.81
N HIS A 875 -9.59 25.74 -11.44
CA HIS A 875 -8.91 26.58 -12.41
C HIS A 875 -9.76 26.81 -13.68
N ILE A 876 -10.38 25.77 -14.23
CA ILE A 876 -11.27 25.85 -15.41
C ILE A 876 -12.50 26.71 -15.08
N VAL A 877 -13.14 26.49 -13.93
CA VAL A 877 -14.28 27.29 -13.43
C VAL A 877 -13.89 28.76 -13.28
N ARG A 878 -12.67 29.04 -12.81
CA ARG A 878 -12.13 30.41 -12.71
C ARG A 878 -11.86 31.03 -14.08
N LEU A 879 -11.27 30.28 -15.01
CA LEU A 879 -11.02 30.76 -16.39
C LEU A 879 -12.34 31.09 -17.10
N ASP A 880 -13.40 30.34 -16.82
CA ASP A 880 -14.72 30.57 -17.38
C ASP A 880 -15.45 31.78 -16.77
N GLY A 881 -15.20 32.07 -15.49
CA GLY A 881 -15.82 33.19 -14.77
C GLY A 881 -17.21 32.89 -14.20
N ARG A 882 -17.69 31.64 -14.26
CA ARG A 882 -19.01 31.22 -13.72
C ARG A 882 -19.02 30.82 -12.24
N GLY A 883 -17.89 30.94 -11.54
CA GLY A 883 -17.76 30.60 -10.12
C GLY A 883 -18.86 31.20 -9.22
N PRO A 884 -19.15 32.52 -9.30
CA PRO A 884 -20.21 33.15 -8.51
C PRO A 884 -21.60 32.54 -8.73
N GLN A 885 -21.93 32.17 -9.98
CA GLN A 885 -23.21 31.55 -10.33
C GLN A 885 -23.33 30.15 -9.71
N VAL A 886 -22.25 29.36 -9.73
CA VAL A 886 -22.23 28.04 -9.09
C VAL A 886 -22.41 28.15 -7.58
N VAL A 887 -21.70 29.07 -6.92
CA VAL A 887 -21.85 29.31 -5.48
C VAL A 887 -23.28 29.71 -5.13
N GLN A 888 -23.86 30.65 -5.88
CA GLN A 888 -25.24 31.09 -5.67
C GLN A 888 -26.24 29.94 -5.84
N THR A 889 -26.12 29.13 -6.89
CA THR A 889 -27.01 27.98 -7.11
C THR A 889 -26.87 26.94 -5.99
N VAL A 890 -25.67 26.69 -5.46
CA VAL A 890 -25.51 25.76 -4.33
C VAL A 890 -26.19 26.29 -3.08
N LEU A 891 -26.04 27.58 -2.75
CA LEU A 891 -26.73 28.18 -1.59
C LEU A 891 -28.25 28.07 -1.72
N GLU A 892 -28.81 28.35 -2.90
CA GLU A 892 -30.25 28.20 -3.20
C GLU A 892 -30.75 26.76 -3.01
N LEU A 893 -29.93 25.76 -3.39
CA LEU A 893 -30.25 24.35 -3.19
C LEU A 893 -30.28 23.95 -1.71
N LEU A 894 -29.39 24.52 -0.88
CA LEU A 894 -29.27 24.20 0.54
C LEU A 894 -30.38 24.81 1.41
N ASP A 895 -30.89 25.98 1.05
CA ASP A 895 -31.96 26.68 1.79
C ASP A 895 -33.35 26.06 1.60
N GLY A 896 -33.49 24.97 0.83
CA GLY A 896 -34.76 24.29 0.63
C GLY A 896 -35.82 25.13 -0.07
N LYS A 897 -35.42 26.21 -0.76
CA LYS A 897 -36.28 27.05 -1.60
C LYS A 897 -36.06 26.68 -3.07
N PRO A 898 -36.69 25.62 -3.61
CA PRO A 898 -36.65 25.34 -5.04
C PRO A 898 -37.56 26.29 -5.84
N THR A 899 -37.72 27.54 -5.41
CA THR A 899 -38.76 28.46 -5.88
C THR A 899 -38.27 29.89 -5.89
N VAL A 900 -37.40 30.19 -6.85
CA VAL A 900 -37.63 31.10 -7.99
C VAL A 900 -36.70 30.56 -9.05
N GLU A 901 -37.14 30.38 -10.30
CA GLU A 901 -36.34 29.87 -11.43
C GLU A 901 -34.84 30.01 -11.19
N CYS A 902 -34.14 28.91 -10.90
CA CYS A 902 -32.67 28.96 -10.87
C CYS A 902 -32.28 29.61 -12.20
N LYS A 903 -31.55 30.74 -12.14
CA LYS A 903 -31.20 31.53 -13.35
C LYS A 903 -30.48 30.68 -14.41
N ASN A 904 -30.07 29.45 -14.06
CA ASN A 904 -29.55 28.43 -14.96
C ASN A 904 -30.09 27.02 -14.62
N PRO A 905 -31.18 26.56 -15.26
CA PRO A 905 -31.80 25.24 -15.03
C PRO A 905 -30.85 24.05 -15.32
N ALA A 906 -29.97 24.19 -16.32
CA ALA A 906 -28.99 23.15 -16.65
C ALA A 906 -27.96 22.96 -15.54
N LEU A 907 -27.54 24.06 -14.89
CA LEU A 907 -26.62 24.02 -13.76
C LEU A 907 -27.28 23.45 -12.50
N ALA A 908 -28.54 23.85 -12.22
CA ALA A 908 -29.29 23.27 -11.10
C ALA A 908 -29.50 21.75 -11.27
N LYS A 909 -29.81 21.28 -12.49
CA LYS A 909 -29.90 19.85 -12.78
C LYS A 909 -28.56 19.14 -12.54
N ALA A 910 -27.45 19.73 -12.96
CA ALA A 910 -26.11 19.18 -12.75
C ALA A 910 -25.75 19.06 -11.26
N LEU A 911 -26.13 20.06 -10.44
CA LEU A 911 -25.75 20.15 -9.02
C LEU A 911 -26.69 19.37 -8.07
N LYS A 912 -27.91 19.02 -8.51
CA LYS A 912 -28.90 18.25 -7.73
C LYS A 912 -28.64 16.74 -7.68
N ALA A 913 -27.86 16.19 -8.61
CA ALA A 913 -27.38 14.82 -8.61
C ALA A 913 -28.42 13.70 -8.34
N GLU A 914 -29.69 13.88 -8.71
CA GLU A 914 -30.73 12.83 -8.59
C GLU A 914 -30.58 11.70 -9.64
N ASP A 915 -29.87 11.96 -10.75
CA ASP A 915 -29.76 11.03 -11.89
C ASP A 915 -28.46 10.20 -11.94
N MET A 916 -27.53 10.37 -10.98
CA MET A 916 -26.29 9.59 -10.99
C MET A 916 -26.49 8.28 -10.23
N ASN A 917 -26.42 7.16 -10.97
CA ASN A 917 -26.50 5.77 -10.48
C ASN A 917 -25.24 5.37 -9.67
N ILE A 918 -24.80 6.24 -8.76
CA ILE A 918 -23.60 6.08 -7.94
C ILE A 918 -24.08 5.85 -6.52
N GLN A 919 -23.64 4.74 -5.91
CA GLN A 919 -23.83 4.46 -4.49
C GLN A 919 -23.00 5.44 -3.63
N SER A 920 -23.35 6.73 -3.62
CA SER A 920 -22.69 7.74 -2.78
C SER A 920 -23.26 7.71 -1.35
N PRO A 921 -22.41 7.70 -0.30
CA PRO A 921 -22.84 7.84 1.10
C PRO A 921 -23.39 9.22 1.49
N LEU A 922 -23.19 10.24 0.66
CA LEU A 922 -23.51 11.62 1.02
C LEU A 922 -25.01 11.85 0.92
N SER A 923 -25.55 12.70 1.80
CA SER A 923 -26.86 13.30 1.52
C SER A 923 -26.78 14.09 0.21
N GLY A 924 -27.89 14.19 -0.54
CA GLY A 924 -27.92 15.01 -1.75
C GLY A 924 -27.44 16.46 -1.50
N LEU A 925 -27.71 16.99 -0.30
CA LEU A 925 -27.23 18.30 0.16
C LEU A 925 -25.71 18.34 0.41
N GLY A 926 -25.13 17.29 1.01
CA GLY A 926 -23.69 17.17 1.19
C GLY A 926 -22.92 17.14 -0.13
N HIS A 927 -23.49 16.47 -1.15
CA HIS A 927 -22.93 16.46 -2.50
C HIS A 927 -22.97 17.86 -3.14
N SER A 928 -24.10 18.56 -3.09
CA SER A 928 -24.18 19.92 -3.63
C SER A 928 -23.19 20.89 -2.96
N THR A 929 -22.94 20.72 -1.65
CA THR A 929 -22.01 21.59 -0.88
C THR A 929 -20.55 21.41 -1.31
N HIS A 930 -20.14 20.23 -1.80
CA HIS A 930 -18.79 19.99 -2.33
C HIS A 930 -18.41 20.96 -3.45
N TYR A 931 -19.36 21.33 -4.30
CA TYR A 931 -19.10 22.26 -5.40
C TYR A 931 -18.70 23.68 -4.94
N LEU A 932 -19.01 24.07 -3.69
CA LEU A 932 -18.49 25.33 -3.11
C LEU A 932 -16.97 25.32 -3.06
N MET A 933 -16.35 24.18 -2.72
CA MET A 933 -14.90 24.04 -2.71
C MET A 933 -14.26 24.19 -4.10
N LEU A 934 -15.01 23.96 -5.18
CA LEU A 934 -14.52 24.08 -6.55
C LEU A 934 -14.79 25.46 -7.14
N ALA A 935 -15.88 26.13 -6.72
CA ALA A 935 -16.34 27.38 -7.30
C ALA A 935 -16.08 28.63 -6.46
N ALA A 936 -16.08 28.52 -5.13
CA ALA A 936 -15.88 29.65 -4.22
C ALA A 936 -14.40 30.07 -4.21
N THR A 937 -14.08 31.03 -5.06
CA THR A 937 -12.73 31.59 -5.26
C THR A 937 -12.59 33.03 -4.74
N ASP A 938 -13.70 33.67 -4.40
CA ASP A 938 -13.76 35.04 -3.90
C ASP A 938 -13.94 35.05 -2.38
N ALA A 939 -12.98 35.61 -1.64
CA ALA A 939 -13.01 35.67 -0.18
C ALA A 939 -14.23 36.43 0.38
N ARG A 940 -14.90 37.27 -0.43
CA ARG A 940 -16.11 38.01 -0.04
C ARG A 940 -17.32 37.10 0.18
N THR A 941 -17.32 35.87 -0.32
CA THR A 941 -18.42 34.91 -0.10
C THR A 941 -18.29 34.15 1.23
N ALA A 942 -17.15 34.26 1.92
CA ALA A 942 -16.90 33.54 3.17
C ALA A 942 -17.96 33.77 4.26
N PRO A 943 -18.50 35.00 4.50
CA PRO A 943 -19.53 35.20 5.51
C PRO A 943 -20.83 34.41 5.24
N GLN A 944 -21.24 34.32 3.97
CA GLN A 944 -22.43 33.54 3.57
C GLN A 944 -22.21 32.04 3.78
N ILE A 945 -21.00 31.55 3.48
CA ILE A 945 -20.63 30.14 3.68
C ILE A 945 -20.50 29.81 5.17
N ALA A 946 -20.09 30.76 6.01
CA ALA A 946 -19.97 30.58 7.46
C ALA A 946 -21.31 30.29 8.14
N GLU A 947 -22.43 30.78 7.61
CA GLU A 947 -23.77 30.44 8.12
C GLU A 947 -24.09 28.94 7.97
N LEU A 948 -23.50 28.26 6.98
CA LEU A 948 -23.67 26.82 6.78
C LEU A 948 -23.04 25.98 7.91
N LEU A 949 -22.16 26.55 8.74
CA LEU A 949 -21.63 25.86 9.93
C LEU A 949 -22.72 25.54 10.97
N LYS A 950 -23.87 26.21 10.90
CA LYS A 950 -25.04 25.98 11.77
C LYS A 950 -26.02 24.94 11.19
N HIS A 951 -25.83 24.50 9.94
CA HIS A 951 -26.79 23.67 9.21
C HIS A 951 -27.04 22.32 9.89
N ARG A 952 -28.25 21.73 9.83
CA ARG A 952 -28.54 20.46 10.53
C ARG A 952 -27.73 19.26 10.02
N ASP A 953 -27.38 19.26 8.74
CA ASP A 953 -26.57 18.22 8.10
C ASP A 953 -25.08 18.47 8.32
N LEU A 954 -24.41 17.47 8.88
CA LEU A 954 -23.01 17.57 9.30
C LEU A 954 -22.03 17.52 8.13
N TYR A 955 -22.39 16.94 6.97
CA TYR A 955 -21.57 16.99 5.76
C TYR A 955 -21.57 18.40 5.16
N VAL A 956 -22.71 19.10 5.26
CA VAL A 956 -22.79 20.52 4.85
C VAL A 956 -21.85 21.37 5.72
N ARG A 957 -21.87 21.17 7.05
CA ARG A 957 -20.92 21.85 7.96
C ARG A 957 -19.47 21.55 7.61
N TRP A 958 -19.18 20.29 7.30
CA TRP A 958 -17.84 19.81 6.99
C TRP A 958 -17.27 20.46 5.72
N TYR A 959 -18.03 20.46 4.62
CA TYR A 959 -17.62 21.10 3.36
C TYR A 959 -17.56 22.63 3.48
N ALA A 960 -18.45 23.24 4.26
CA ALA A 960 -18.40 24.66 4.56
C ALA A 960 -17.11 25.02 5.32
N ALA A 961 -16.76 24.31 6.39
CA ALA A 961 -15.53 24.53 7.15
C ALA A 961 -14.27 24.43 6.27
N ARG A 962 -14.20 23.45 5.37
CA ARG A 962 -13.11 23.33 4.37
C ARG A 962 -13.07 24.51 3.41
N THR A 963 -14.22 24.90 2.87
CA THR A 963 -14.30 26.02 1.93
C THR A 963 -13.82 27.32 2.57
N LEU A 964 -14.14 27.57 3.84
CA LEU A 964 -13.72 28.77 4.57
C LEU A 964 -12.20 28.87 4.73
N GLY A 965 -11.52 27.80 5.14
CA GLY A 965 -10.06 27.83 5.25
C GLY A 965 -9.37 27.94 3.89
N LEU A 966 -9.95 27.37 2.81
CA LEU A 966 -9.46 27.57 1.44
C LEU A 966 -9.61 29.01 0.94
N LEU A 967 -10.66 29.72 1.35
CA LEU A 967 -10.88 31.13 0.99
C LEU A 967 -9.92 32.08 1.70
N GLY A 968 -9.34 31.66 2.84
CA GLY A 968 -8.34 32.45 3.56
C GLY A 968 -8.88 33.71 4.25
N ASN A 969 -10.21 33.88 4.33
CA ASN A 969 -10.82 35.04 4.96
C ASN A 969 -10.77 34.89 6.49
N ARG A 970 -10.08 35.79 7.20
CA ARG A 970 -9.89 35.71 8.65
C ARG A 970 -11.10 36.22 9.46
N ASP A 971 -12.00 36.96 8.82
CA ASP A 971 -13.17 37.55 9.49
C ASP A 971 -14.18 36.49 9.96
N VAL A 972 -14.08 35.26 9.44
CA VAL A 972 -14.95 34.13 9.82
C VAL A 972 -14.41 33.28 10.99
N VAL A 973 -13.23 33.60 11.52
CA VAL A 973 -12.61 32.84 12.63
C VAL A 973 -13.53 32.76 13.87
N PRO A 974 -14.20 33.84 14.32
CA PRO A 974 -15.13 33.76 15.44
C PRO A 974 -16.26 32.74 15.24
N GLN A 975 -16.80 32.63 14.02
CA GLN A 975 -17.86 31.68 13.67
C GLN A 975 -17.34 30.23 13.70
N ILE A 976 -16.11 29.99 13.26
CA ILE A 976 -15.47 28.66 13.31
C ILE A 976 -15.23 28.24 14.77
N ILE A 977 -14.75 29.16 15.62
CA ILE A 977 -14.55 28.91 17.05
C ILE A 977 -15.88 28.61 17.74
N ALA A 978 -16.92 29.39 17.46
CA ALA A 978 -18.26 29.16 18.01
C ALA A 978 -18.80 27.77 17.61
N ALA A 979 -18.58 27.35 16.37
CA ALA A 979 -18.97 26.02 15.89
C ALA A 979 -18.20 24.88 16.60
N LEU A 980 -16.89 25.08 16.88
CA LEU A 980 -16.10 24.14 17.68
C LEU A 980 -16.59 24.05 19.13
N GLN A 981 -17.06 25.15 19.72
CA GLN A 981 -17.53 25.14 21.11
C GLN A 981 -18.94 24.55 21.26
N ALA A 982 -19.82 24.77 20.28
CA ALA A 982 -21.21 24.29 20.33
C ALA A 982 -21.37 22.79 20.02
N GLY A 983 -20.40 22.18 19.33
CA GLY A 983 -20.47 20.79 18.88
C GLY A 983 -20.18 19.75 19.97
N PRO A 984 -20.90 18.62 20.06
CA PRO A 984 -20.55 17.54 20.98
C PRO A 984 -19.16 16.97 20.68
N ARG A 985 -18.43 16.53 21.71
CA ARG A 985 -17.12 15.89 21.57
C ARG A 985 -17.29 14.49 21.00
N GLU A 986 -16.57 14.18 19.93
CA GLU A 986 -16.79 12.96 19.14
C GLU A 986 -16.54 11.67 19.95
N ALA A 987 -15.63 11.67 20.93
CA ALA A 987 -15.36 10.49 21.76
C ALA A 987 -16.48 10.19 22.79
N THR A 988 -17.43 11.12 22.98
CA THR A 988 -18.54 10.97 23.93
C THR A 988 -19.84 10.51 23.28
N VAL A 989 -19.84 10.31 21.96
CA VAL A 989 -21.01 9.82 21.21
C VAL A 989 -20.97 8.29 21.22
N PRO A 990 -21.95 7.60 21.84
CA PRO A 990 -21.98 6.14 21.85
C PRO A 990 -22.02 5.58 20.43
N ILE A 991 -21.13 4.63 20.11
CA ILE A 991 -21.23 3.84 18.88
C ILE A 991 -22.46 2.94 19.06
N SER A 992 -23.65 3.42 18.69
CA SER A 992 -24.87 2.64 18.79
C SER A 992 -24.71 1.37 17.94
N GLY A 993 -24.79 0.22 18.60
CA GLY A 993 -24.58 -1.08 17.99
C GLY A 993 -25.65 -1.41 16.96
N HIS A 994 -25.37 -1.14 15.69
CA HIS A 994 -25.84 -1.85 14.50
C HIS A 994 -25.00 -1.33 13.32
N MET A 995 -23.91 -2.03 12.99
CA MET A 995 -23.18 -1.81 11.75
C MET A 995 -23.98 -2.44 10.61
N ASP A 996 -24.89 -1.67 10.00
CA ASP A 996 -25.59 -2.11 8.79
C ASP A 996 -24.59 -2.16 7.63
N LYS A 997 -24.40 -3.36 7.06
CA LYS A 997 -23.43 -3.65 5.99
C LYS A 997 -23.72 -2.89 4.69
N HIS A 998 -24.89 -2.25 4.58
CA HIS A 998 -25.28 -1.46 3.40
C HIS A 998 -25.31 0.05 3.59
N ARG A 999 -25.08 0.58 4.80
CA ARG A 999 -25.00 2.03 5.06
C ARG A 999 -24.03 2.30 6.21
N TYR A 1000 -22.75 2.53 5.88
CA TYR A 1000 -21.71 3.19 6.68
C TYR A 1000 -21.95 3.20 8.21
N GLY A 1001 -21.67 2.07 8.87
CA GLY A 1001 -21.63 1.94 10.32
C GLY A 1001 -20.42 2.63 10.96
N ALA A 1002 -20.28 3.95 10.80
CA ALA A 1002 -19.39 4.80 11.58
C ALA A 1002 -20.15 6.06 12.04
N PRO A 1003 -19.97 6.53 13.29
CA PRO A 1003 -20.66 7.70 13.80
C PRO A 1003 -20.05 8.98 13.19
N PHE A 1004 -20.89 9.81 12.57
CA PHE A 1004 -20.67 11.24 12.22
C PHE A 1004 -19.57 11.56 11.17
N PRO A 1005 -19.77 12.53 10.24
CA PRO A 1005 -18.64 13.17 9.58
C PRO A 1005 -17.85 13.98 10.62
N ARG A 1006 -16.51 13.87 10.57
CA ARG A 1006 -15.55 14.50 11.51
C ARG A 1006 -15.48 16.02 11.31
N TYR A 1007 -16.59 16.72 11.54
CA TYR A 1007 -16.69 18.16 11.28
C TYR A 1007 -15.84 18.98 12.26
N ARG A 1008 -15.61 18.50 13.50
CA ARG A 1008 -14.69 19.18 14.45
C ARG A 1008 -13.26 19.17 13.92
N TRP A 1009 -12.81 18.04 13.38
CA TRP A 1009 -11.53 17.94 12.67
C TRP A 1009 -11.43 18.95 11.52
N ALA A 1010 -12.47 19.07 10.68
CA ALA A 1010 -12.47 20.04 9.57
C ALA A 1010 -12.45 21.50 10.05
N LEU A 1011 -13.10 21.81 11.17
CA LEU A 1011 -13.05 23.13 11.79
C LEU A 1011 -11.67 23.45 12.36
N ALA A 1012 -11.06 22.51 13.08
CA ALA A 1012 -9.70 22.65 13.60
C ALA A 1012 -8.69 22.83 12.45
N GLU A 1013 -8.83 22.05 11.39
CA GLU A 1013 -7.97 22.20 10.23
C GLU A 1013 -8.24 23.52 9.47
N ALA A 1014 -9.48 24.03 9.43
CA ALA A 1014 -9.75 25.35 8.87
C ALA A 1014 -9.02 26.48 9.60
N LEU A 1015 -9.01 26.45 10.94
CA LEU A 1015 -8.26 27.41 11.75
C LEU A 1015 -6.75 27.37 11.45
N SER A 1016 -6.22 26.19 11.09
CA SER A 1016 -4.80 26.06 10.75
C SER A 1016 -4.38 26.81 9.47
N TYR A 1017 -5.33 27.14 8.59
CA TYR A 1017 -5.10 27.99 7.40
C TYR A 1017 -5.45 29.46 7.64
N LEU A 1018 -6.04 29.79 8.80
CA LEU A 1018 -6.48 31.13 9.18
C LEU A 1018 -5.76 31.57 10.48
N PRO A 1019 -4.43 31.77 10.47
CA PRO A 1019 -3.68 32.01 11.69
C PRO A 1019 -4.06 33.37 12.30
N THR A 1020 -4.76 33.32 13.43
CA THR A 1020 -5.03 34.45 14.33
C THR A 1020 -4.66 34.07 15.76
N SER A 1021 -4.49 35.06 16.65
CA SER A 1021 -4.20 34.80 18.07
C SER A 1021 -5.30 33.94 18.72
N GLU A 1022 -6.56 34.26 18.45
CA GLU A 1022 -7.72 33.53 18.98
C GLU A 1022 -7.85 32.12 18.39
N GLY A 1023 -7.63 31.96 17.08
CA GLY A 1023 -7.63 30.65 16.42
C GLY A 1023 -6.51 29.74 16.93
N THR A 1024 -5.32 30.30 17.21
CA THR A 1024 -4.19 29.55 17.78
C THR A 1024 -4.52 29.06 19.20
N LYS A 1025 -5.13 29.90 20.04
CA LYS A 1025 -5.59 29.50 21.38
C LYS A 1025 -6.64 28.39 21.32
N ALA A 1026 -7.59 28.47 20.37
CA ALA A 1026 -8.58 27.43 20.15
C ALA A 1026 -7.91 26.09 19.75
N LEU A 1027 -6.94 26.10 18.84
CA LEU A 1027 -6.20 24.89 18.46
C LEU A 1027 -5.42 24.28 19.63
N MET A 1028 -4.76 25.10 20.45
CA MET A 1028 -4.08 24.61 21.66
C MET A 1028 -5.06 23.92 22.62
N ALA A 1029 -6.26 24.45 22.79
CA ALA A 1029 -7.29 23.85 23.64
C ALA A 1029 -7.78 22.50 23.07
N GLU A 1030 -8.04 22.43 21.76
CA GLU A 1030 -8.48 21.18 21.10
C GLU A 1030 -7.40 20.09 21.11
N ALA A 1031 -6.13 20.46 20.96
CA ALA A 1031 -4.99 19.53 21.05
C ALA A 1031 -4.83 18.94 22.46
N ALA A 1032 -5.16 19.69 23.51
CA ALA A 1032 -5.05 19.25 24.90
C ALA A 1032 -6.29 18.51 25.43
N ASP A 1033 -7.42 18.54 24.73
CA ASP A 1033 -8.66 17.91 25.19
C ASP A 1033 -8.72 16.42 24.81
N HIS A 1034 -8.34 15.54 25.73
CA HIS A 1034 -8.37 14.08 25.53
C HIS A 1034 -9.77 13.48 25.34
N ARG A 1035 -10.84 14.26 25.54
CA ARG A 1035 -12.21 13.86 25.18
C ARG A 1035 -12.49 14.03 23.68
N ASN A 1036 -11.59 14.64 22.93
CA ASN A 1036 -11.60 14.60 21.47
C ASN A 1036 -11.02 13.26 20.98
N ILE A 1037 -11.55 12.76 19.86
CA ILE A 1037 -10.89 11.66 19.14
C ILE A 1037 -9.51 12.10 18.66
N SER A 1038 -8.62 11.13 18.49
CA SER A 1038 -7.23 11.38 18.09
C SER A 1038 -7.11 12.20 16.81
N ASP A 1039 -8.06 12.09 15.88
CA ASP A 1039 -8.04 12.84 14.61
C ASP A 1039 -8.17 14.35 14.83
N THR A 1040 -9.15 14.78 15.63
CA THR A 1040 -9.36 16.20 15.93
C THR A 1040 -8.15 16.79 16.67
N ARG A 1041 -7.54 16.03 17.60
CA ARG A 1041 -6.28 16.45 18.26
C ARG A 1041 -5.12 16.50 17.28
N TYR A 1042 -5.02 15.54 16.38
CA TYR A 1042 -3.99 15.50 15.34
C TYR A 1042 -4.08 16.72 14.41
N ALA A 1043 -5.27 17.07 13.91
CA ALA A 1043 -5.46 18.28 13.12
C ALA A 1043 -5.04 19.54 13.87
N ALA A 1044 -5.37 19.62 15.16
CA ALA A 1044 -4.95 20.73 16.01
C ALA A 1044 -3.42 20.78 16.16
N LEU A 1045 -2.76 19.68 16.51
CA LEU A 1045 -1.29 19.59 16.64
C LEU A 1045 -0.57 19.91 15.32
N LYS A 1046 -1.07 19.36 14.21
CA LYS A 1046 -0.57 19.66 12.86
C LYS A 1046 -0.73 21.14 12.53
N GLY A 1047 -1.86 21.75 12.90
CA GLY A 1047 -2.09 23.18 12.75
C GLY A 1047 -1.13 24.02 13.59
N LEU A 1048 -0.89 23.64 14.85
CA LEU A 1048 0.07 24.30 15.74
C LEU A 1048 1.50 24.21 15.19
N SER A 1049 1.89 23.05 14.66
CA SER A 1049 3.17 22.85 13.98
C SER A 1049 3.32 23.81 12.80
N ARG A 1050 2.27 23.97 11.98
CA ARG A 1050 2.28 24.88 10.83
C ARG A 1050 2.39 26.36 11.25
N ILE A 1051 1.69 26.74 12.32
CA ILE A 1051 1.73 28.10 12.87
C ILE A 1051 3.14 28.39 13.42
N GLY A 1052 3.74 27.43 14.13
CA GLY A 1052 5.15 27.44 14.49
C GLY A 1052 5.60 28.68 15.27
N THR A 1053 4.75 29.17 16.19
CA THR A 1053 5.06 30.30 17.09
C THR A 1053 5.58 29.79 18.43
N PRO A 1054 6.45 30.53 19.15
CA PRO A 1054 7.03 30.06 20.42
C PRO A 1054 6.00 29.62 21.47
N GLN A 1055 4.83 30.27 21.50
CA GLN A 1055 3.71 29.96 22.39
C GLN A 1055 3.13 28.54 22.19
N VAL A 1056 3.36 27.88 21.05
CA VAL A 1056 2.83 26.52 20.78
C VAL A 1056 3.79 25.42 21.23
N VAL A 1057 5.07 25.74 21.43
CA VAL A 1057 6.13 24.77 21.77
C VAL A 1057 5.82 23.97 23.03
N PRO A 1058 5.35 24.58 24.15
CA PRO A 1058 5.04 23.82 25.36
C PRO A 1058 3.95 22.76 25.15
N VAL A 1059 2.94 23.06 24.31
CA VAL A 1059 1.85 22.12 23.99
C VAL A 1059 2.37 20.96 23.15
N LEU A 1060 3.23 21.23 22.16
CA LEU A 1060 3.85 20.18 21.34
C LEU A 1060 4.80 19.31 22.17
N GLN A 1061 5.64 19.89 23.02
CA GLN A 1061 6.53 19.13 23.91
C GLN A 1061 5.75 18.23 24.88
N LYS A 1062 4.63 18.74 25.43
CA LYS A 1062 3.75 17.93 26.28
C LYS A 1062 3.12 16.79 25.48
N ALA A 1063 2.57 17.09 24.30
CA ALA A 1063 1.99 16.07 23.43
C ALA A 1063 3.02 15.00 23.01
N ALA A 1064 4.28 15.38 22.75
CA ALA A 1064 5.37 14.48 22.38
C ALA A 1064 5.73 13.46 23.47
N ARG A 1065 5.55 13.84 24.75
CA ARG A 1065 5.80 12.97 25.91
C ARG A 1065 4.58 12.16 26.29
N ASP A 1066 3.43 12.82 26.39
CA ASP A 1066 2.31 12.35 27.20
C ASP A 1066 1.08 11.90 26.38
N ASP A 1067 1.01 12.17 25.06
CA ASP A 1067 -0.18 11.75 24.29
C ASP A 1067 -0.24 10.23 24.18
N PHE A 1068 -1.36 9.63 24.58
CA PHE A 1068 -1.57 8.19 24.51
C PHE A 1068 -1.53 7.64 23.07
N ASN A 1069 -1.74 8.51 22.08
CA ASN A 1069 -1.63 8.18 20.67
C ASN A 1069 -0.20 8.41 20.16
N SER A 1070 0.47 7.33 19.71
CA SER A 1070 1.85 7.38 19.21
C SER A 1070 2.06 8.34 18.05
N ILE A 1071 1.05 8.51 17.18
CA ILE A 1071 1.13 9.46 16.06
C ILE A 1071 1.16 10.91 16.54
N CYS A 1072 0.28 11.26 17.49
CA CYS A 1072 0.26 12.61 18.04
C CYS A 1072 1.59 12.90 18.75
N ARG A 1073 2.16 11.89 19.43
CA ARG A 1073 3.51 11.97 20.01
C ARG A 1073 4.59 12.18 18.96
N ASP A 1074 4.59 11.38 17.90
CA ASP A 1074 5.64 11.41 16.87
C ASP A 1074 5.56 12.68 16.03
N LEU A 1075 4.36 13.11 15.62
CA LEU A 1075 4.15 14.40 14.98
C LEU A 1075 4.66 15.52 15.88
N ALA A 1076 4.23 15.55 17.15
CA ALA A 1076 4.64 16.62 18.05
C ALA A 1076 6.14 16.60 18.33
N ARG A 1077 6.77 15.42 18.41
CA ARG A 1077 8.23 15.27 18.53
C ARG A 1077 8.95 15.84 17.31
N GLN A 1078 8.51 15.47 16.11
CA GLN A 1078 9.05 15.99 14.85
C GLN A 1078 8.87 17.52 14.76
N SER A 1079 7.70 18.03 15.15
CA SER A 1079 7.41 19.47 15.17
C SER A 1079 8.29 20.23 16.15
N VAL A 1080 8.55 19.67 17.34
CA VAL A 1080 9.46 20.26 18.33
C VAL A 1080 10.87 20.31 17.75
N GLU A 1081 11.35 19.20 17.19
CA GLU A 1081 12.66 19.11 16.59
C GLU A 1081 12.82 20.13 15.45
N GLN A 1082 11.85 20.26 14.54
CA GLN A 1082 11.84 21.25 13.46
C GLN A 1082 11.89 22.70 13.99
N LEU A 1083 11.12 23.00 15.04
CA LEU A 1083 11.07 24.35 15.63
C LEU A 1083 12.35 24.70 16.42
N GLU A 1084 12.99 23.73 17.06
CA GLU A 1084 14.22 23.91 17.82
C GLU A 1084 15.46 24.00 16.91
N THR A 1085 15.48 23.25 15.80
CA THR A 1085 16.59 23.23 14.83
C THR A 1085 16.50 24.34 13.77
N GLY A 1086 15.36 24.99 13.62
CA GLY A 1086 15.13 26.03 12.61
C GLY A 1086 14.98 25.50 11.17
N THR A 1087 15.02 24.18 10.98
CA THR A 1087 14.70 23.52 9.70
C THR A 1087 13.18 23.44 9.53
N ARG A 1088 12.63 24.36 8.71
CA ARG A 1088 11.22 24.33 8.25
C ARG A 1088 11.05 23.60 6.94
#